data_AF-A0AB73T266-F1
#
_entry.id   AF-A0AB73T266-F1
#
_cell.length_a   1.000
_cell.length_b   1.000
_cell.length_c   1.000
_cell.angle_alpha   90.00
_cell.angle_beta   90.00
_cell.angle_gamma   90.00
#
_symmetry.space_group_name_H-M   'P 1'
#
loop_
_entity.id
_entity.type
_entity.pdbx_description
1 polymer ?
#
loop_
_entity_poly.entity_id
_entity_poly.type
_entity_poly.pdbx_seq_one_letter_code
_entity_poly.pdbx_strand_id
1 'polypeptide(L)'
;MKKVLIFLKKILDNDARAMGLLFGILAFVVTVSGLASSPRLGTVDSGKYENVMAKAGLVYTPGDQAEESTLTYTRVIENYGYGHFSYAKLLAPSGCGSLIYPVALIRLVTEPFGLDFSTIYLYMIYAAAAAYSVYALVRGTAYLAGRAAWLPGALLLLLLSDRNLTVFFNSLYSTGTMIIGFLLASSMLLRALTYRKGRGGYALFPLAGALVFLINASPVMVVFIPFAIAAAGVFVCEQKNFSRKVICGVILAGILVTGISSGVRQYQSDPDMNSETSAYHAAFQGFLEASADPAGDLKDFGLDEDYISDIGNSYYQDAGTYVHNPRDEEEAEMLFSKLNQKTIFTWYLNHPGRILKTLICQEEPFNSFETEWVLGVGQFSSQQDKVTKSWSLADTLLKMLFPENCAMLLILFLLFAAGAVLIFIKGIRNKKRGAWVLPAVILTWALGAASSLPLYIMAEGRASMVFMRVFAVFVIALQAAGVLTCLYIGAVKASGWFRRIYSELPEQDSGLLISGEITGDENENVFLYSWIAGKAGKLYKLVMKAAGNRKYVMTAVSAAAVCMTAVILLADPRAGCVNNGDFGRMMEQTGLIWTGDIFYDTNAQLGNRVIEEYAYRSAFDFRTLTLIKPTYSLIYPVAIVRGICYILQQPFSTYYVSIVMSIILLLCILSIVRDMFPYLKKYTLLFGIGMCVVFLCESYLVWFNSLFGEGCIFLGVFMVAACCVHLAVIPQGKGMLHVFLLLLACRFLLCAKAQMLVALPVLGILLIVFALYHRPLKLKKLIPYTILFMILFAGMTYEGIRIYQDNGNISERQTVWQSVFYGALMVSDDPVGDMEELGIDPRMAADIGKDAYQPDADYVISPNSPEADEAFYDHVNTFTMVKYYLKRPLQLLKMLDYSAAESRELYNGFRAYKGQNYGGEHDPVDRLGLWLYWRPFFSFGAFWEYAAVYGVLLWYCISCIRKRDNPAQKKLLCVVYMGIMLIGCLQYPLSVIGNGFADNQKQMFGFMVCHDLLTVITVVQLISWLRRGKKDEKSSSSIRDTAGSN
;
A
#
# COMPACT_ATOMS: atom_id res chain seq x y z
N MET A 1 -34.89 3.25 21.49
CA MET A 1 -34.29 4.56 21.17
C MET A 1 -33.60 5.26 22.36
N LYS A 2 -34.27 5.63 23.46
CA LYS A 2 -33.67 6.43 24.57
C LYS A 2 -32.36 5.85 25.16
N LYS A 3 -32.29 4.52 25.36
CA LYS A 3 -31.07 3.83 25.81
C LYS A 3 -29.91 3.90 24.79
N VAL A 4 -30.23 3.86 23.50
CA VAL A 4 -29.26 3.98 22.39
C VAL A 4 -28.71 5.41 22.32
N LEU A 5 -29.56 6.43 22.44
CA LEU A 5 -29.15 7.84 22.54
C LEU A 5 -28.26 8.10 23.76
N ILE A 6 -28.57 7.53 24.92
CA ILE A 6 -27.72 7.63 26.12
C ILE A 6 -26.37 6.93 25.90
N PHE A 7 -26.36 5.78 25.24
CA PHE A 7 -25.14 5.06 24.92
C PHE A 7 -24.25 5.83 23.93
N LEU A 8 -24.84 6.37 22.85
CA LEU A 8 -24.16 7.23 21.89
C LEU A 8 -23.62 8.49 22.57
N LYS A 9 -24.39 9.14 23.45
CA LYS A 9 -23.92 10.27 24.25
C LYS A 9 -22.73 9.91 25.14
N LYS A 10 -22.68 8.71 25.74
CA LYS A 10 -21.53 8.25 26.54
C LYS A 10 -20.27 7.95 25.72
N ILE A 11 -20.41 7.33 24.54
CA ILE A 11 -19.29 7.21 23.57
C ILE A 11 -18.78 8.61 23.24
N LEU A 12 -19.75 9.48 22.99
CA LEU A 12 -19.57 10.90 22.80
C LEU A 12 -19.31 11.66 24.11
N ASP A 13 -18.86 11.04 25.20
CA ASP A 13 -18.33 11.75 26.37
C ASP A 13 -16.93 11.25 26.73
N ASN A 14 -16.36 10.38 25.88
CA ASN A 14 -15.14 9.59 26.12
C ASN A 14 -15.30 8.68 27.33
N ASP A 15 -16.52 8.23 27.60
CA ASP A 15 -16.70 7.21 28.60
C ASP A 15 -15.96 5.96 28.11
N ALA A 16 -14.92 5.59 28.87
CA ALA A 16 -14.05 4.48 28.51
C ALA A 16 -14.82 3.16 28.38
N ARG A 17 -15.91 2.98 29.14
CA ARG A 17 -16.75 1.77 29.04
C ARG A 17 -17.55 1.76 27.76
N ALA A 18 -18.14 2.89 27.39
CA ALA A 18 -18.94 3.02 26.18
C ALA A 18 -18.07 2.88 24.92
N MET A 19 -16.89 3.51 24.90
CA MET A 19 -15.91 3.32 23.82
C MET A 19 -15.45 1.88 23.71
N GLY A 20 -15.07 1.24 24.82
CA GLY A 20 -14.73 -0.19 24.81
C GLY A 20 -15.88 -1.03 24.27
N LEU A 21 -17.13 -0.77 24.69
CA LEU A 21 -18.28 -1.57 24.27
C LEU A 21 -18.55 -1.44 22.77
N LEU A 22 -18.43 -0.23 22.21
CA LEU A 22 -18.53 0.00 20.77
C LEU A 22 -17.52 -0.86 20.00
N PHE A 23 -16.24 -0.75 20.36
CA PHE A 23 -15.17 -1.47 19.65
C PHE A 23 -15.26 -2.98 19.86
N GLY A 24 -15.66 -3.46 21.04
CA GLY A 24 -15.89 -4.88 21.28
C GLY A 24 -17.03 -5.45 20.44
N ILE A 25 -18.17 -4.74 20.34
CA ILE A 25 -19.29 -5.16 19.50
C ILE A 25 -18.88 -5.16 18.02
N LEU A 26 -18.24 -4.09 17.56
CA LEU A 26 -17.77 -4.00 16.17
C LEU A 26 -16.77 -5.11 15.85
N ALA A 27 -15.86 -5.44 16.78
CA ALA A 27 -14.89 -6.53 16.59
C ALA A 27 -15.61 -7.87 16.46
N PHE A 28 -16.63 -8.13 17.29
CA PHE A 28 -17.44 -9.34 17.18
C PHE A 28 -18.15 -9.42 15.82
N VAL A 29 -18.84 -8.35 15.41
CA VAL A 29 -19.60 -8.31 14.15
C VAL A 29 -18.69 -8.54 12.95
N VAL A 30 -17.55 -7.83 12.91
CA VAL A 30 -16.60 -7.91 11.80
C VAL A 30 -15.95 -9.29 11.73
N THR A 31 -15.51 -9.85 12.87
CA THR A 31 -14.94 -11.20 12.91
C THR A 31 -15.99 -12.22 12.45
N VAL A 32 -17.18 -12.25 13.07
CA VAL A 32 -18.23 -13.21 12.71
C VAL A 32 -18.70 -13.07 11.25
N SER A 33 -18.68 -11.87 10.67
CA SER A 33 -19.01 -11.69 9.25
C SER A 33 -18.08 -12.47 8.31
N GLY A 34 -16.84 -12.76 8.73
CA GLY A 34 -15.91 -13.63 8.02
C GLY A 34 -16.42 -15.06 7.85
N LEU A 35 -17.14 -15.62 8.84
CA LEU A 35 -17.76 -16.94 8.73
C LEU A 35 -18.92 -16.98 7.73
N ALA A 36 -19.63 -15.86 7.57
CA ALA A 36 -20.79 -15.75 6.69
C ALA A 36 -20.42 -15.46 5.22
N SER A 37 -19.14 -15.33 4.91
CA SER A 37 -18.64 -15.04 3.56
C SER A 37 -18.57 -16.30 2.68
N SER A 38 -18.80 -16.15 1.37
CA SER A 38 -18.70 -17.23 0.38
C SER A 38 -17.60 -16.93 -0.65
N PRO A 39 -16.62 -17.82 -0.90
CA PRO A 39 -16.44 -19.11 -0.21
C PRO A 39 -15.95 -18.90 1.23
N ARG A 40 -16.43 -19.69 2.19
CA ARG A 40 -15.92 -19.66 3.57
C ARG A 40 -14.50 -20.21 3.59
N LEU A 41 -13.59 -19.58 4.32
CA LEU A 41 -12.19 -20.02 4.40
C LEU A 41 -11.96 -20.97 5.57
N GLY A 42 -11.05 -21.91 5.39
CA GLY A 42 -10.44 -22.70 6.45
C GLY A 42 -8.99 -23.03 6.10
N THR A 43 -8.27 -23.57 7.08
CA THR A 43 -6.89 -24.02 6.88
C THR A 43 -6.86 -25.50 6.57
N VAL A 44 -6.00 -25.93 5.65
CA VAL A 44 -5.73 -27.35 5.43
C VAL A 44 -4.89 -27.92 6.57
N ASP A 45 -5.05 -29.21 6.88
CA ASP A 45 -4.18 -29.87 7.86
C ASP A 45 -2.81 -30.18 7.22
N SER A 46 -1.76 -29.70 7.87
CA SER A 46 -0.35 -29.96 7.50
C SER A 46 0.20 -31.25 8.12
N GLY A 47 -0.64 -32.08 8.74
CA GLY A 47 -0.25 -33.22 9.57
C GLY A 47 -0.02 -32.87 11.04
N LYS A 48 -0.26 -31.60 11.44
CA LYS A 48 -0.08 -31.14 12.84
C LYS A 48 -1.34 -31.32 13.69
N TYR A 49 -2.49 -31.58 13.09
CA TYR A 49 -3.74 -31.67 13.84
C TYR A 49 -3.79 -32.91 14.73
N GLU A 50 -3.17 -34.00 14.31
CA GLU A 50 -3.30 -35.29 15.00
C GLU A 50 -2.78 -35.26 16.45
N ASN A 51 -1.59 -34.68 16.67
CA ASN A 51 -1.02 -34.46 18.01
C ASN A 51 -1.95 -33.61 18.90
N VAL A 52 -2.52 -32.56 18.32
CA VAL A 52 -3.45 -31.65 19.00
C VAL A 52 -4.77 -32.36 19.33
N MET A 53 -5.32 -33.11 18.37
CA MET A 53 -6.55 -33.88 18.50
C MET A 53 -6.41 -34.95 19.58
N ALA A 54 -5.32 -35.70 19.59
CA ALA A 54 -5.02 -36.72 20.60
C ALA A 54 -4.97 -36.13 22.02
N LYS A 55 -4.35 -34.97 22.19
CA LYS A 55 -4.29 -34.26 23.48
C LYS A 55 -5.66 -33.71 23.90
N ALA A 56 -6.44 -33.20 22.94
CA ALA A 56 -7.76 -32.60 23.14
C ALA A 56 -8.93 -33.60 23.18
N GLY A 57 -8.68 -34.88 22.91
CA GLY A 57 -9.72 -35.92 22.88
C GLY A 57 -10.68 -35.74 21.69
N LEU A 58 -10.15 -35.37 20.54
CA LEU A 58 -10.86 -35.30 19.26
C LEU A 58 -10.37 -36.43 18.35
N VAL A 59 -11.23 -36.89 17.45
CA VAL A 59 -10.92 -37.90 16.43
C VAL A 59 -11.51 -37.48 15.09
N TYR A 60 -10.94 -37.96 13.98
CA TYR A 60 -11.57 -37.81 12.68
C TYR A 60 -12.92 -38.52 12.65
N THR A 61 -13.86 -38.00 11.87
CA THR A 61 -15.16 -38.66 11.72
C THR A 61 -15.00 -39.97 10.94
N PRO A 62 -15.91 -40.96 11.10
CA PRO A 62 -15.80 -42.22 10.36
C PRO A 62 -15.77 -42.04 8.83
N GLY A 63 -16.41 -40.98 8.30
CA GLY A 63 -16.36 -40.66 6.87
C GLY A 63 -15.00 -40.13 6.42
N ASP A 64 -14.35 -39.29 7.24
CA ASP A 64 -13.00 -38.80 6.97
C ASP A 64 -11.96 -39.92 7.08
N GLN A 65 -12.11 -40.81 8.05
CA GLN A 65 -11.23 -41.97 8.22
C GLN A 65 -11.29 -42.96 7.04
N ALA A 66 -12.39 -42.99 6.30
CA ALA A 66 -12.52 -43.82 5.09
C ALA A 66 -11.72 -43.25 3.90
N GLU A 67 -11.32 -41.97 3.95
CA GLU A 67 -10.60 -41.25 2.89
C GLU A 67 -9.26 -40.69 3.42
N GLU A 68 -8.49 -41.54 4.11
CA GLU A 68 -7.25 -41.16 4.83
C GLU A 68 -6.24 -40.37 3.97
N SER A 69 -6.12 -40.68 2.69
CA SER A 69 -5.23 -39.99 1.75
C SER A 69 -5.60 -38.53 1.47
N THR A 70 -6.77 -38.06 1.92
CA THR A 70 -7.26 -36.69 1.70
C THR A 70 -7.23 -35.83 2.97
N LEU A 71 -6.80 -36.41 4.10
CA LEU A 71 -6.82 -35.71 5.39
C LEU A 71 -5.83 -34.56 5.44
N THR A 72 -4.64 -34.75 4.88
CA THR A 72 -3.54 -33.79 4.89
C THR A 72 -3.37 -33.11 3.53
N TYR A 73 -3.04 -31.82 3.55
CA TYR A 73 -2.73 -30.96 2.40
C TYR A 73 -3.81 -30.83 1.29
N THR A 74 -4.91 -31.54 1.42
CA THR A 74 -5.82 -31.79 0.30
C THR A 74 -7.13 -31.01 0.41
N ARG A 75 -7.75 -30.97 1.60
CA ARG A 75 -9.03 -30.27 1.85
C ARG A 75 -9.10 -29.69 3.26
N VAL A 76 -10.08 -28.82 3.49
CA VAL A 76 -10.39 -28.28 4.83
C VAL A 76 -11.35 -29.23 5.56
N ILE A 77 -11.00 -29.62 6.79
CA ILE A 77 -11.84 -30.44 7.68
C ILE A 77 -12.36 -29.57 8.84
N GLU A 78 -13.69 -29.46 8.94
CA GLU A 78 -14.33 -28.63 9.96
C GLU A 78 -15.01 -29.42 11.08
N ASN A 79 -15.28 -30.71 10.90
CA ASN A 79 -16.03 -31.54 11.86
C ASN A 79 -15.17 -32.69 12.39
N TYR A 80 -15.26 -32.94 13.69
CA TYR A 80 -14.46 -33.94 14.40
C TYR A 80 -15.31 -34.66 15.44
N GLY A 81 -15.12 -35.97 15.59
CA GLY A 81 -15.75 -36.76 16.63
C GLY A 81 -15.10 -36.57 18.00
N TYR A 82 -15.81 -36.97 19.06
CA TYR A 82 -15.28 -36.97 20.42
C TYR A 82 -14.59 -38.29 20.78
N GLY A 83 -13.29 -38.23 21.07
CA GLY A 83 -12.50 -39.32 21.65
C GLY A 83 -12.43 -39.26 23.19
N HIS A 84 -11.57 -40.06 23.81
CA HIS A 84 -11.39 -40.05 25.26
C HIS A 84 -10.77 -38.73 25.77
N PHE A 85 -11.42 -38.07 26.73
CA PHE A 85 -10.94 -36.82 27.32
C PHE A 85 -11.12 -36.80 28.84
N SER A 86 -10.10 -36.32 29.57
CA SER A 86 -10.16 -36.13 31.01
C SER A 86 -10.13 -34.65 31.36
N TYR A 87 -11.21 -34.15 31.97
CA TYR A 87 -11.31 -32.76 32.44
C TYR A 87 -10.28 -32.40 33.51
N ALA A 88 -9.69 -33.40 34.20
CA ALA A 88 -8.59 -33.16 35.13
C ALA A 88 -7.36 -32.53 34.46
N LYS A 89 -7.18 -32.72 33.14
CA LYS A 89 -6.12 -32.08 32.34
C LYS A 89 -6.20 -30.54 32.35
N LEU A 90 -7.38 -29.96 32.63
CA LEU A 90 -7.55 -28.49 32.69
C LEU A 90 -7.00 -27.86 33.97
N LEU A 91 -6.84 -28.65 35.04
CA LEU A 91 -6.47 -28.18 36.38
C LEU A 91 -5.03 -28.55 36.76
N ALA A 92 -4.45 -29.58 36.15
CA ALA A 92 -3.09 -30.04 36.39
C ALA A 92 -2.11 -29.53 35.30
N PRO A 93 -0.79 -29.43 35.58
CA PRO A 93 0.23 -29.17 34.57
C PRO A 93 0.35 -30.39 33.65
N SER A 94 -0.56 -30.46 32.68
CA SER A 94 -0.79 -31.62 31.81
C SER A 94 0.07 -31.60 30.54
N GLY A 95 0.82 -30.52 30.30
CA GLY A 95 1.56 -30.31 29.06
C GLY A 95 0.66 -30.10 27.83
N CYS A 96 -0.66 -29.95 28.04
CA CYS A 96 -1.61 -29.67 26.98
C CYS A 96 -1.63 -28.17 26.67
N GLY A 97 -1.59 -27.80 25.39
CA GLY A 97 -1.68 -26.40 24.97
C GLY A 97 -3.05 -25.78 25.25
N SER A 98 -3.12 -24.45 25.27
CA SER A 98 -4.32 -23.68 25.63
C SER A 98 -5.53 -23.90 24.72
N LEU A 99 -5.36 -24.57 23.58
CA LEU A 99 -6.47 -24.98 22.70
C LEU A 99 -7.45 -25.91 23.42
N ILE A 100 -6.98 -26.67 24.41
CA ILE A 100 -7.81 -27.61 25.18
C ILE A 100 -8.96 -26.92 25.92
N TYR A 101 -8.80 -25.66 26.34
CA TYR A 101 -9.82 -24.92 27.09
C TYR A 101 -11.09 -24.63 26.26
N PRO A 102 -11.02 -24.01 25.08
CA PRO A 102 -12.19 -23.83 24.24
C PRO A 102 -12.75 -25.15 23.72
N VAL A 103 -11.91 -26.16 23.42
CA VAL A 103 -12.40 -27.49 22.98
C VAL A 103 -13.22 -28.16 24.08
N ALA A 104 -12.73 -28.16 25.33
CA ALA A 104 -13.47 -28.71 26.46
C ALA A 104 -14.78 -27.95 26.73
N LEU A 105 -14.79 -26.62 26.53
CA LEU A 105 -16.02 -25.82 26.64
C LEU A 105 -17.04 -26.18 25.55
N ILE A 106 -16.60 -26.37 24.31
CA ILE A 106 -17.47 -26.81 23.21
C ILE A 106 -18.03 -28.20 23.52
N ARG A 107 -17.15 -29.12 23.95
CA ARG A 107 -17.52 -30.49 24.32
C ARG A 107 -18.62 -30.54 25.37
N LEU A 108 -18.51 -29.74 26.43
CA LEU A 108 -19.55 -29.63 27.47
C LEU A 108 -20.94 -29.24 26.94
N VAL A 109 -21.00 -28.54 25.81
CA VAL A 109 -22.25 -27.98 25.24
C VAL A 109 -22.76 -28.79 24.05
N THR A 110 -21.95 -29.66 23.45
CA THR A 110 -22.27 -30.39 22.21
C THR A 110 -22.36 -31.91 22.43
N GLU A 111 -21.40 -32.49 23.16
CA GLU A 111 -21.36 -33.94 23.43
C GLU A 111 -22.63 -34.46 24.11
N PRO A 112 -23.24 -33.79 25.13
CA PRO A 112 -24.47 -34.26 25.75
C PRO A 112 -25.69 -34.28 24.82
N PHE A 113 -25.61 -33.58 23.68
CA PHE A 113 -26.68 -33.48 22.69
C PHE A 113 -26.42 -34.32 21.44
N GLY A 114 -25.35 -35.13 21.42
CA GLY A 114 -24.96 -35.94 20.26
C GLY A 114 -24.49 -35.11 19.06
N LEU A 115 -23.99 -33.89 19.31
CA LEU A 115 -23.41 -33.04 18.28
C LEU A 115 -21.89 -33.23 18.26
N ASP A 116 -21.32 -33.33 17.05
CA ASP A 116 -19.87 -33.40 16.85
C ASP A 116 -19.17 -32.06 17.14
N PHE A 117 -17.87 -32.12 17.37
CA PHE A 117 -17.04 -30.93 17.46
C PHE A 117 -16.93 -30.27 16.08
N SER A 118 -17.06 -28.94 16.03
CA SER A 118 -16.79 -28.16 14.83
C SER A 118 -15.86 -26.99 15.09
N THR A 119 -14.92 -26.76 14.18
CA THR A 119 -14.03 -25.57 14.22
C THR A 119 -14.80 -24.26 14.09
N ILE A 120 -16.04 -24.30 13.59
CA ILE A 120 -16.94 -23.14 13.57
C ILE A 120 -17.31 -22.71 15.00
N TYR A 121 -17.55 -23.67 15.90
CA TYR A 121 -17.80 -23.37 17.31
C TYR A 121 -16.56 -22.75 17.97
N LEU A 122 -15.38 -23.24 17.59
CA LEU A 122 -14.10 -22.70 18.03
C LEU A 122 -13.92 -21.25 17.57
N TYR A 123 -14.23 -20.97 16.31
CA TYR A 123 -14.22 -19.61 15.75
C TYR A 123 -15.13 -18.67 16.55
N MET A 124 -16.35 -19.11 16.89
CA MET A 124 -17.29 -18.28 17.65
C MET A 124 -16.78 -17.96 19.07
N ILE A 125 -16.13 -18.91 19.73
CA ILE A 125 -15.50 -18.68 21.04
C ILE A 125 -14.34 -17.69 20.91
N TYR A 126 -13.48 -17.84 19.90
CA TYR A 126 -12.39 -16.91 19.65
C TYR A 126 -12.85 -15.52 19.24
N ALA A 127 -13.89 -15.41 18.41
CA ALA A 127 -14.50 -14.13 18.07
C ALA A 127 -15.05 -13.42 19.32
N ALA A 128 -15.70 -14.16 20.24
CA ALA A 128 -16.17 -13.63 21.51
C ALA A 128 -15.01 -13.20 22.44
N ALA A 129 -13.95 -14.00 22.52
CA ALA A 129 -12.76 -13.69 23.30
C ALA A 129 -11.99 -12.48 22.73
N ALA A 130 -11.85 -12.38 21.41
CA ALA A 130 -11.27 -11.24 20.70
C ALA A 130 -12.09 -9.98 20.97
N ALA A 131 -13.42 -10.04 20.82
CA ALA A 131 -14.34 -8.94 21.08
C ALA A 131 -14.23 -8.42 22.52
N TYR A 132 -14.19 -9.33 23.50
CA TYR A 132 -13.98 -8.96 24.90
C TYR A 132 -12.59 -8.35 25.15
N SER A 133 -11.56 -8.86 24.49
CA SER A 133 -10.20 -8.34 24.60
C SER A 133 -10.09 -6.94 24.01
N VAL A 134 -10.65 -6.71 22.82
CA VAL A 134 -10.75 -5.38 22.19
C VAL A 134 -11.52 -4.42 23.09
N TYR A 135 -12.65 -4.86 23.65
CA TYR A 135 -13.41 -4.10 24.64
C TYR A 135 -12.54 -3.66 25.82
N ALA A 136 -11.85 -4.62 26.45
CA ALA A 136 -11.06 -4.38 27.65
C ALA A 136 -9.83 -3.52 27.36
N LEU A 137 -9.16 -3.74 26.22
CA LEU A 137 -7.98 -3.01 25.79
C LEU A 137 -8.35 -1.56 25.44
N VAL A 138 -9.35 -1.33 24.59
CA VAL A 138 -9.79 0.02 24.23
C VAL A 138 -10.29 0.78 25.45
N ARG A 139 -11.01 0.12 26.36
CA ARG A 139 -11.43 0.71 27.63
C ARG A 139 -10.24 1.10 28.51
N GLY A 140 -9.26 0.20 28.67
CA GLY A 140 -8.04 0.48 29.44
C GLY A 140 -7.25 1.64 28.85
N THR A 141 -7.06 1.64 27.53
CA THR A 141 -6.38 2.72 26.81
C THR A 141 -7.18 4.02 26.91
N ALA A 142 -8.51 3.98 26.84
CA ALA A 142 -9.35 5.18 26.94
C ALA A 142 -9.28 5.81 28.33
N TYR A 143 -9.12 4.98 29.37
CA TYR A 143 -8.88 5.46 30.72
C TYR A 143 -7.55 6.22 30.84
N LEU A 144 -6.48 5.74 30.20
CA LEU A 144 -5.15 6.34 30.27
C LEU A 144 -4.95 7.52 29.29
N ALA A 145 -5.49 7.39 28.08
CA ALA A 145 -5.17 8.21 26.93
C ALA A 145 -6.39 8.92 26.31
N GLY A 146 -7.58 8.73 26.87
CA GLY A 146 -8.82 9.32 26.36
C GLY A 146 -9.11 8.90 24.92
N ARG A 147 -9.24 9.88 24.01
CA ARG A 147 -9.59 9.60 22.60
C ARG A 147 -8.48 8.90 21.81
N ALA A 148 -7.24 8.89 22.30
CA ALA A 148 -6.19 8.18 21.59
C ALA A 148 -6.44 6.66 21.53
N ALA A 149 -7.32 6.12 22.39
CA ALA A 149 -7.75 4.73 22.34
C ALA A 149 -8.50 4.33 21.06
N TRP A 150 -8.97 5.30 20.26
CA TRP A 150 -9.50 5.04 18.92
C TRP A 150 -8.44 4.48 17.98
N LEU A 151 -7.14 4.79 18.18
CA LEU A 151 -6.06 4.29 17.33
C LEU A 151 -5.91 2.76 17.44
N PRO A 152 -5.63 2.17 18.62
CA PRO A 152 -5.57 0.72 18.74
C PRO A 152 -6.94 0.07 18.52
N GLY A 153 -8.04 0.73 18.84
CA GLY A 153 -9.39 0.21 18.56
C GLY A 153 -9.67 0.06 17.07
N ALA A 154 -9.42 1.11 16.27
CA ALA A 154 -9.66 1.09 14.83
C ALA A 154 -8.71 0.12 14.12
N LEU A 155 -7.45 0.06 14.55
CA LEU A 155 -6.50 -0.91 14.02
C LEU A 155 -6.92 -2.35 14.32
N LEU A 156 -7.36 -2.66 15.55
CA LEU A 156 -7.83 -4.01 15.89
C LEU A 156 -9.08 -4.39 15.10
N LEU A 157 -10.01 -3.46 14.84
CA LEU A 157 -11.14 -3.72 13.95
C LEU A 157 -10.71 -4.05 12.53
N LEU A 158 -9.74 -3.30 12.01
CA LEU A 158 -9.18 -3.52 10.70
C LEU A 158 -8.50 -4.88 10.61
N LEU A 159 -7.61 -5.21 11.55
CA LEU A 159 -6.93 -6.52 11.58
C LEU A 159 -7.94 -7.66 11.70
N LEU A 160 -8.91 -7.57 12.60
CA LEU A 160 -9.95 -8.60 12.76
C LEU A 160 -10.98 -8.64 11.62
N SER A 161 -10.95 -7.68 10.69
CA SER A 161 -11.73 -7.75 9.44
C SER A 161 -11.04 -8.59 8.36
N ASP A 162 -9.76 -8.90 8.57
CA ASP A 162 -8.98 -9.67 7.64
C ASP A 162 -9.35 -11.16 7.72
N ARG A 163 -9.70 -11.73 6.58
CA ARG A 163 -10.13 -13.13 6.48
C ARG A 163 -8.94 -14.08 6.58
N ASN A 164 -7.77 -13.69 6.06
CA ASN A 164 -6.54 -14.47 6.13
C ASN A 164 -5.97 -14.50 7.56
N LEU A 165 -6.21 -13.45 8.35
CA LEU A 165 -5.91 -13.49 9.80
C LEU A 165 -6.92 -14.35 10.56
N THR A 166 -8.22 -14.10 10.35
CA THR A 166 -9.27 -14.71 11.19
C THR A 166 -9.55 -16.16 10.84
N VAL A 167 -9.15 -16.65 9.66
CA VAL A 167 -9.25 -18.08 9.29
C VAL A 167 -8.56 -19.00 10.30
N PHE A 168 -7.49 -18.55 10.95
CA PHE A 168 -6.82 -19.30 12.01
C PHE A 168 -7.68 -19.50 13.27
N PHE A 169 -8.77 -18.75 13.44
CA PHE A 169 -9.76 -19.02 14.48
C PHE A 169 -10.66 -20.23 14.12
N ASN A 170 -10.73 -20.60 12.84
CA ASN A 170 -11.41 -21.79 12.32
C ASN A 170 -10.41 -22.95 12.11
N SER A 171 -9.40 -23.08 12.99
CA SER A 171 -8.31 -24.05 12.82
C SER A 171 -7.91 -24.67 14.15
N LEU A 172 -7.30 -25.86 14.12
CA LEU A 172 -6.66 -26.49 15.28
C LEU A 172 -5.20 -26.03 15.47
N TYR A 173 -4.71 -25.10 14.65
CA TYR A 173 -3.38 -24.50 14.82
C TYR A 173 -3.30 -23.60 16.06
N SER A 174 -2.11 -23.52 16.66
CA SER A 174 -1.85 -22.66 17.82
C SER A 174 -1.87 -21.16 17.50
N THR A 175 -1.87 -20.75 16.23
CA THR A 175 -1.91 -19.32 15.84
C THR A 175 -3.11 -18.58 16.43
N GLY A 176 -4.29 -19.22 16.44
CA GLY A 176 -5.50 -18.65 17.05
C GLY A 176 -5.36 -18.42 18.56
N THR A 177 -4.86 -19.42 19.30
CA THR A 177 -4.61 -19.29 20.75
C THR A 177 -3.53 -18.28 21.07
N MET A 178 -2.50 -18.15 20.22
CA MET A 178 -1.44 -17.14 20.37
C MET A 178 -2.00 -15.73 20.26
N ILE A 179 -2.77 -15.43 19.20
CA ILE A 179 -3.39 -14.10 18.99
C ILE A 179 -4.35 -13.77 20.14
N ILE A 180 -5.25 -14.69 20.49
CA ILE A 180 -6.24 -14.50 21.55
C ILE A 180 -5.58 -14.38 22.93
N GLY A 181 -4.60 -15.23 23.21
CA GLY A 181 -3.84 -15.21 24.46
C GLY A 181 -3.10 -13.89 24.63
N PHE A 182 -2.48 -13.39 23.56
CA PHE A 182 -1.76 -12.11 23.58
C PHE A 182 -2.72 -10.93 23.78
N LEU A 183 -3.88 -10.94 23.11
CA LEU A 183 -4.94 -9.94 23.29
C LEU A 183 -5.53 -9.96 24.71
N LEU A 184 -5.81 -11.14 25.25
CA LEU A 184 -6.32 -11.31 26.61
C LEU A 184 -5.28 -10.84 27.63
N ALA A 185 -4.03 -11.26 27.51
CA ALA A 185 -2.96 -10.87 28.43
C ALA A 185 -2.73 -9.35 28.40
N SER A 186 -2.64 -8.77 27.20
CA SER A 186 -2.48 -7.32 27.01
C SER A 186 -3.65 -6.53 27.59
N SER A 187 -4.88 -6.96 27.29
CA SER A 187 -6.09 -6.28 27.74
C SER A 187 -6.30 -6.41 29.26
N MET A 188 -6.04 -7.59 29.84
CA MET A 188 -6.17 -7.81 31.28
C MET A 188 -5.09 -7.09 32.07
N LEU A 189 -3.85 -7.05 31.56
CA LEU A 189 -2.77 -6.29 32.19
C LEU A 189 -3.10 -4.80 32.22
N LEU A 190 -3.52 -4.25 31.08
CA LEU A 190 -3.94 -2.86 31.00
C LEU A 190 -5.15 -2.56 31.90
N ARG A 191 -6.10 -3.48 31.99
CA ARG A 191 -7.28 -3.36 32.84
C ARG A 191 -6.93 -3.43 34.33
N ALA A 192 -6.06 -4.36 34.71
CA ALA A 192 -5.58 -4.52 36.07
C ALA A 192 -4.88 -3.26 36.58
N LEU A 193 -4.18 -2.56 35.68
CA LEU A 193 -3.46 -1.32 35.97
C LEU A 193 -4.34 -0.05 35.94
N THR A 194 -5.55 -0.13 35.36
CA THR A 194 -6.47 1.02 35.20
C THR A 194 -7.68 1.01 36.14
N TYR A 195 -7.87 -0.05 36.94
CA TYR A 195 -8.96 -0.11 37.92
C TYR A 195 -8.82 0.96 39.02
N ARG A 196 -9.96 1.57 39.41
CA ARG A 196 -10.03 2.56 40.51
C ARG A 196 -9.53 1.97 41.84
N LYS A 197 -8.91 2.84 42.67
CA LYS A 197 -8.43 2.57 44.04
C LYS A 197 -9.38 1.62 44.79
N GLY A 198 -8.86 0.47 45.23
CA GLY A 198 -9.55 -0.43 46.16
C GLY A 198 -10.07 -1.75 45.55
N ARG A 199 -10.30 -1.83 44.23
CA ARG A 199 -10.88 -3.03 43.55
C ARG A 199 -9.88 -3.88 42.74
N GLY A 200 -8.57 -3.65 42.89
CA GLY A 200 -7.52 -4.33 42.10
C GLY A 200 -7.51 -5.86 42.22
N GLY A 201 -7.97 -6.43 43.35
CA GLY A 201 -7.99 -7.89 43.56
C GLY A 201 -8.87 -8.66 42.57
N TYR A 202 -9.94 -8.05 42.05
CA TYR A 202 -10.82 -8.70 41.06
C TYR A 202 -10.19 -8.85 39.68
N ALA A 203 -9.11 -8.12 39.38
CA ALA A 203 -8.38 -8.23 38.11
C ALA A 203 -7.20 -9.23 38.19
N LEU A 204 -6.89 -9.73 39.39
CA LEU A 204 -5.78 -10.66 39.64
C LEU A 204 -5.97 -12.00 38.91
N PHE A 205 -7.10 -12.67 39.14
CA PHE A 205 -7.38 -13.98 38.54
C PHE A 205 -7.54 -13.93 37.01
N PRO A 206 -8.27 -12.95 36.43
CA PRO A 206 -8.32 -12.81 34.97
C PRO A 206 -6.96 -12.53 34.35
N LEU A 207 -6.10 -11.72 34.99
CA LEU A 207 -4.74 -11.48 34.52
C LEU A 207 -3.89 -12.74 34.59
N ALA A 208 -3.92 -13.44 35.72
CA ALA A 208 -3.15 -14.67 35.90
C ALA A 208 -3.60 -15.74 34.88
N GLY A 209 -4.91 -15.94 34.71
CA GLY A 209 -5.46 -16.86 33.71
C GLY A 209 -5.07 -16.47 32.28
N ALA A 210 -5.09 -15.19 31.92
CA ALA A 210 -4.68 -14.73 30.60
C ALA A 210 -3.17 -14.92 30.34
N LEU A 211 -2.32 -14.72 31.36
CA LEU A 211 -0.89 -14.97 31.26
C LEU A 211 -0.58 -16.47 31.11
N VAL A 212 -1.26 -17.33 31.89
CA VAL A 212 -1.15 -18.79 31.76
C VAL A 212 -1.60 -19.25 30.38
N PHE A 213 -2.73 -18.73 29.89
CA PHE A 213 -3.26 -19.03 28.57
C PHE A 213 -2.27 -18.64 27.46
N LEU A 214 -1.60 -17.49 27.57
CA LEU A 214 -0.59 -17.08 26.61
C LEU A 214 0.67 -17.96 26.65
N ILE A 215 1.22 -18.23 27.84
CA ILE A 215 2.45 -19.06 27.99
C ILE A 215 2.22 -20.48 27.43
N ASN A 216 1.01 -21.02 27.56
CA ASN A 216 0.64 -22.34 27.08
C ASN A 216 -0.04 -22.31 25.70
N ALA A 217 -0.09 -21.14 25.01
CA ALA A 217 -0.79 -21.03 23.73
C ALA A 217 -0.14 -21.89 22.65
N SER A 218 1.19 -21.98 22.67
CA SER A 218 2.04 -22.75 21.77
C SER A 218 3.34 -23.10 22.52
N PRO A 219 4.04 -24.21 22.20
CA PRO A 219 5.32 -24.55 22.84
C PRO A 219 6.33 -23.41 22.83
N VAL A 220 6.40 -22.65 21.74
CA VAL A 220 7.31 -21.51 21.58
C VAL A 220 6.96 -20.30 22.47
N MET A 221 5.76 -20.26 23.07
CA MET A 221 5.35 -19.18 23.96
C MET A 221 5.99 -19.26 25.35
N VAL A 222 6.77 -20.31 25.63
CA VAL A 222 7.64 -20.41 26.83
C VAL A 222 8.58 -19.19 26.96
N VAL A 223 8.92 -18.56 25.84
CA VAL A 223 9.76 -17.34 25.78
C VAL A 223 9.06 -16.14 26.42
N PHE A 224 7.73 -16.16 26.51
CA PHE A 224 6.97 -15.10 27.16
C PHE A 224 7.04 -15.16 28.70
N ILE A 225 7.66 -16.18 29.30
CA ILE A 225 7.72 -16.34 30.76
C ILE A 225 8.39 -15.16 31.48
N PRO A 226 9.61 -14.70 31.12
CA PRO A 226 10.23 -13.56 31.79
C PRO A 226 9.36 -12.30 31.69
N PHE A 227 8.64 -12.15 30.58
CA PHE A 227 7.77 -11.03 30.29
C PHE A 227 6.45 -11.10 31.08
N ALA A 228 5.88 -12.29 31.25
CA ALA A 228 4.74 -12.53 32.12
C ALA A 228 5.08 -12.28 33.59
N ILE A 229 6.27 -12.69 34.04
CA ILE A 229 6.79 -12.39 35.39
C ILE A 229 6.95 -10.88 35.55
N ALA A 230 7.54 -10.18 34.58
CA ALA A 230 7.68 -8.73 34.62
C ALA A 230 6.31 -8.02 34.67
N ALA A 231 5.34 -8.44 33.85
CA ALA A 231 3.98 -7.93 33.85
C ALA A 231 3.27 -8.11 35.20
N ALA A 232 3.40 -9.30 35.80
CA ALA A 232 2.89 -9.58 37.13
C ALA A 232 3.58 -8.73 38.20
N GLY A 233 4.90 -8.58 38.12
CA GLY A 233 5.69 -7.73 39.01
C GLY A 233 5.26 -6.26 38.97
N VAL A 234 5.01 -5.72 37.77
CA VAL A 234 4.46 -4.36 37.60
C VAL A 234 3.11 -4.21 38.30
N PHE A 235 2.21 -5.20 38.16
CA PHE A 235 0.91 -5.18 38.83
C PHE A 235 1.02 -5.25 40.36
N VAL A 236 1.92 -6.08 40.89
CA VAL A 236 2.19 -6.19 42.34
C VAL A 236 2.77 -4.89 42.89
N CYS A 237 3.74 -4.29 42.20
CA CYS A 237 4.38 -3.05 42.61
C CYS A 237 3.42 -1.86 42.74
N GLU A 238 2.38 -1.80 41.90
CA GLU A 238 1.37 -0.74 41.93
C GLU A 238 0.39 -0.85 43.11
N GLN A 239 0.30 -2.00 43.80
CA GLN A 239 -0.57 -2.13 44.97
C GLN A 239 -0.10 -1.20 46.10
N LYS A 240 -1.04 -0.54 46.78
CA LYS A 240 -0.69 0.45 47.83
C LYS A 240 -0.32 -0.18 49.17
N ASN A 241 -1.01 -1.25 49.58
CA ASN A 241 -0.86 -1.84 50.91
C ASN A 241 0.14 -2.99 50.85
N PHE A 242 1.08 -3.03 51.80
CA PHE A 242 2.09 -4.08 51.89
C PHE A 242 1.46 -5.48 51.95
N SER A 243 0.46 -5.69 52.81
CA SER A 243 -0.24 -6.98 52.91
C SER A 243 -0.92 -7.39 51.60
N ARG A 244 -1.47 -6.44 50.81
CA ARG A 244 -2.06 -6.74 49.49
C ARG A 244 -0.99 -7.04 48.45
N LYS A 245 0.18 -6.39 48.52
CA LYS A 245 1.34 -6.72 47.66
C LYS A 245 1.76 -8.17 47.87
N VAL A 246 1.89 -8.58 49.13
CA VAL A 246 2.29 -9.95 49.49
C VAL A 246 1.23 -10.95 49.03
N ILE A 247 -0.06 -10.74 49.35
CA ILE A 247 -1.14 -11.66 48.93
C ILE A 247 -1.24 -11.77 47.40
N CYS A 248 -1.25 -10.64 46.68
CA CYS A 248 -1.31 -10.66 45.22
C CYS A 248 -0.06 -11.30 44.61
N GLY A 249 1.12 -11.05 45.21
CA GLY A 249 2.39 -11.63 44.77
C GLY A 249 2.43 -13.15 44.94
N VAL A 250 2.00 -13.67 46.09
CA VAL A 250 1.94 -15.12 46.36
C VAL A 250 0.95 -15.83 45.43
N ILE A 251 -0.25 -15.26 45.23
CA ILE A 251 -1.27 -15.86 44.34
C ILE A 251 -0.80 -15.84 42.88
N LEU A 252 -0.26 -14.71 42.38
CA LEU A 252 0.28 -14.63 41.03
C LEU A 252 1.47 -15.57 40.84
N ALA A 253 2.37 -15.65 41.82
CA ALA A 253 3.50 -16.56 41.76
C ALA A 253 3.04 -18.02 41.69
N GLY A 254 2.07 -18.44 42.51
CA GLY A 254 1.53 -19.81 42.46
C GLY A 254 0.87 -20.17 41.12
N ILE A 255 0.05 -19.25 40.56
CA ILE A 255 -0.62 -19.47 39.28
C ILE A 255 0.39 -19.41 38.11
N LEU A 256 1.39 -18.54 38.18
CA LEU A 256 2.44 -18.48 37.15
C LEU A 256 3.36 -19.69 37.21
N VAL A 257 3.74 -20.18 38.41
CA VAL A 257 4.57 -21.39 38.54
C VAL A 257 3.85 -22.58 37.91
N THR A 258 2.55 -22.76 38.18
CA THR A 258 1.76 -23.85 37.56
C THR A 258 1.66 -23.70 36.05
N GLY A 259 1.41 -22.48 35.54
CA GLY A 259 1.40 -22.22 34.09
C GLY A 259 2.75 -22.38 33.41
N ILE A 260 3.84 -21.98 34.07
CA ILE A 260 5.23 -22.15 33.62
C ILE A 260 5.59 -23.63 33.58
N SER A 261 5.30 -24.37 34.65
CA SER A 261 5.54 -25.82 34.68
C SER A 261 4.75 -26.54 33.59
N SER A 262 3.51 -26.12 33.31
CA SER A 262 2.73 -26.66 32.21
C SER A 262 3.34 -26.33 30.84
N GLY A 263 3.76 -25.07 30.61
CA GLY A 263 4.34 -24.65 29.32
C GLY A 263 5.71 -25.29 29.05
N VAL A 264 6.54 -25.44 30.08
CA VAL A 264 7.81 -26.18 29.98
C VAL A 264 7.56 -27.65 29.68
N ARG A 265 6.60 -28.30 30.35
CA ARG A 265 6.20 -29.68 30.03
C ARG A 265 5.66 -29.79 28.61
N GLN A 266 4.85 -28.83 28.16
CA GLN A 266 4.36 -28.78 26.79
C GLN A 266 5.53 -28.75 25.81
N TYR A 267 6.48 -27.81 25.99
CA TYR A 267 7.67 -27.73 25.14
C TYR A 267 8.50 -29.02 25.13
N GLN A 268 8.69 -29.65 26.29
CA GLN A 268 9.47 -30.89 26.41
C GLN A 268 8.76 -32.12 25.84
N SER A 269 7.43 -32.16 25.89
CA SER A 269 6.61 -33.30 25.45
C SER A 269 5.97 -33.07 24.08
N ASP A 270 6.29 -31.98 23.39
CA ASP A 270 5.76 -31.74 22.06
C ASP A 270 6.56 -32.54 21.03
N PRO A 271 5.95 -33.56 20.39
CA PRO A 271 6.60 -34.25 19.29
C PRO A 271 6.88 -33.28 18.13
N ASP A 272 6.08 -32.23 17.94
CA ASP A 272 6.32 -31.28 16.85
C ASP A 272 7.53 -30.36 17.12
N MET A 273 8.01 -30.25 18.36
CA MET A 273 9.19 -29.41 18.67
C MET A 273 10.46 -30.22 18.87
N ASN A 274 10.34 -31.50 19.24
CA ASN A 274 11.49 -32.37 19.55
C ASN A 274 11.54 -33.63 18.67
N SER A 275 10.80 -33.68 17.56
CA SER A 275 10.89 -34.77 16.59
C SER A 275 12.08 -34.62 15.66
N GLU A 276 12.46 -35.77 15.12
CA GLU A 276 13.33 -35.93 13.97
C GLU A 276 12.81 -35.14 12.76
N THR A 277 11.50 -35.18 12.50
CA THR A 277 10.86 -34.40 11.44
C THR A 277 11.15 -32.90 11.55
N SER A 278 10.98 -32.32 12.74
CA SER A 278 11.22 -30.89 12.94
C SER A 278 12.70 -30.53 12.88
N ALA A 279 13.59 -31.42 13.35
CA ALA A 279 15.03 -31.24 13.20
C ALA A 279 15.45 -31.27 11.72
N TYR A 280 14.86 -32.17 10.93
CA TYR A 280 15.08 -32.26 9.50
C TYR A 280 14.63 -30.98 8.77
N HIS A 281 13.40 -30.53 9.01
CA HIS A 281 12.88 -29.29 8.41
C HIS A 281 13.67 -28.05 8.86
N ALA A 282 14.12 -27.99 10.12
CA ALA A 282 14.97 -26.91 10.63
C ALA A 282 16.31 -26.80 9.90
N ALA A 283 16.88 -27.93 9.46
CA ALA A 283 18.13 -27.97 8.72
C ALA A 283 17.95 -27.85 7.21
N PHE A 284 17.30 -28.84 6.59
CA PHE A 284 17.24 -29.03 5.14
C PHE A 284 16.30 -28.06 4.43
N GLN A 285 15.26 -27.58 5.11
CA GLN A 285 14.38 -26.49 4.62
C GLN A 285 14.58 -25.18 5.40
N GLY A 286 15.73 -25.06 6.08
CA GLY A 286 16.02 -23.96 7.00
C GLY A 286 17.41 -23.38 6.77
N PHE A 287 18.34 -23.63 7.68
CA PHE A 287 19.65 -22.98 7.61
C PHE A 287 20.55 -23.48 6.48
N LEU A 288 20.43 -24.75 6.06
CA LEU A 288 21.25 -25.30 4.97
C LEU A 288 20.86 -24.69 3.63
N GLU A 289 19.57 -24.58 3.36
CA GLU A 289 19.03 -23.93 2.16
C GLU A 289 19.40 -22.44 2.09
N ALA A 290 19.37 -21.74 3.23
CA ALA A 290 19.80 -20.35 3.32
C ALA A 290 21.33 -20.18 3.35
N SER A 291 22.11 -21.27 3.34
CA SER A 291 23.56 -21.22 3.51
C SER A 291 24.28 -20.73 2.25
N ALA A 292 25.40 -20.02 2.44
CA ALA A 292 26.32 -19.72 1.33
C ALA A 292 27.41 -20.81 1.19
N ASP A 293 27.48 -21.72 2.16
CA ASP A 293 28.41 -22.84 2.22
C ASP A 293 27.73 -24.00 2.98
N PRO A 294 26.78 -24.71 2.33
CA PRO A 294 26.07 -25.82 2.95
C PRO A 294 27.00 -26.98 3.36
N ALA A 295 28.07 -27.21 2.62
CA ALA A 295 29.08 -28.24 2.91
C ALA A 295 29.79 -27.95 4.25
N GLY A 296 30.23 -26.70 4.46
CA GLY A 296 30.80 -26.28 5.74
C GLY A 296 29.82 -26.43 6.91
N ASP A 297 28.55 -26.05 6.71
CA ASP A 297 27.53 -26.16 7.75
C ASP A 297 27.19 -27.63 8.09
N LEU A 298 27.15 -28.55 7.12
CA LEU A 298 26.97 -29.99 7.35
C LEU A 298 28.16 -30.60 8.12
N LYS A 299 29.38 -30.18 7.76
CA LYS A 299 30.61 -30.61 8.42
C LYS A 299 30.66 -30.24 9.91
N ASP A 300 30.06 -29.12 10.30
CA ASP A 300 29.94 -28.73 11.72
C ASP A 300 29.12 -29.73 12.54
N PHE A 301 28.17 -30.43 11.91
CA PHE A 301 27.42 -31.54 12.52
C PHE A 301 28.10 -32.90 12.31
N GLY A 302 29.20 -32.96 11.56
CA GLY A 302 29.88 -34.21 11.19
C GLY A 302 29.08 -35.05 10.19
N LEU A 303 28.26 -34.41 9.35
CA LEU A 303 27.54 -35.03 8.24
C LEU A 303 28.34 -34.91 6.94
N ASP A 304 28.16 -35.87 6.03
CA ASP A 304 28.84 -35.92 4.73
C ASP A 304 28.25 -34.89 3.75
N GLU A 305 29.04 -34.50 2.74
CA GLU A 305 28.63 -33.51 1.73
C GLU A 305 27.49 -34.02 0.81
N ASP A 306 27.27 -35.33 0.73
CA ASP A 306 26.23 -35.93 -0.13
C ASP A 306 24.80 -35.54 0.30
N TYR A 307 24.59 -35.21 1.58
CA TYR A 307 23.33 -34.65 2.11
C TYR A 307 22.93 -33.31 1.46
N ILE A 308 23.84 -32.62 0.76
CA ILE A 308 23.50 -31.39 0.00
C ILE A 308 22.39 -31.65 -1.03
N SER A 309 22.35 -32.86 -1.59
CA SER A 309 21.34 -33.26 -2.58
C SER A 309 19.91 -33.29 -2.04
N ASP A 310 19.74 -33.40 -0.73
CA ASP A 310 18.43 -33.44 -0.07
C ASP A 310 17.97 -32.07 0.48
N ILE A 311 18.75 -31.00 0.28
CA ILE A 311 18.37 -29.64 0.68
C ILE A 311 17.12 -29.18 -0.09
N GLY A 312 16.15 -28.62 0.63
CA GLY A 312 14.85 -28.19 0.11
C GLY A 312 13.76 -29.27 0.17
N ASN A 313 14.13 -30.55 0.29
CA ASN A 313 13.16 -31.64 0.42
C ASN A 313 12.42 -31.55 1.76
N SER A 314 11.10 -31.79 1.77
CA SER A 314 10.31 -31.89 3.00
C SER A 314 10.31 -33.32 3.48
N TYR A 315 10.41 -33.60 4.79
CA TYR A 315 10.31 -34.94 5.39
C TYR A 315 9.13 -35.81 4.91
N TYR A 316 8.04 -35.19 4.43
CA TYR A 316 6.82 -35.89 3.97
C TYR A 316 6.78 -36.20 2.47
N GLN A 317 7.80 -35.83 1.69
CA GLN A 317 7.84 -36.15 0.25
C GLN A 317 7.97 -37.65 -0.01
N ASP A 318 7.74 -38.06 -1.26
CA ASP A 318 7.85 -39.47 -1.65
C ASP A 318 9.28 -39.98 -1.49
N ALA A 319 9.42 -41.24 -1.09
CA ALA A 319 10.72 -41.85 -0.79
C ALA A 319 11.71 -41.80 -1.96
N GLY A 320 11.23 -41.77 -3.21
CA GLY A 320 12.06 -41.65 -4.42
C GLY A 320 12.67 -40.25 -4.64
N THR A 321 12.35 -39.27 -3.81
CA THR A 321 12.87 -37.89 -3.90
C THR A 321 14.22 -37.73 -3.18
N TYR A 322 14.54 -38.65 -2.26
CA TYR A 322 15.72 -38.53 -1.41
C TYR A 322 16.89 -39.37 -1.91
N VAL A 323 18.09 -38.83 -1.76
CA VAL A 323 19.33 -39.61 -1.80
C VAL A 323 19.56 -40.27 -0.45
N HIS A 324 19.36 -39.52 0.65
CA HIS A 324 19.37 -40.02 2.03
C HIS A 324 17.98 -39.89 2.65
N ASN A 325 17.18 -40.97 2.57
CA ASN A 325 15.79 -40.94 3.05
C ASN A 325 15.75 -40.82 4.59
N PRO A 326 15.23 -39.73 5.17
CA PRO A 326 15.25 -39.50 6.62
C PRO A 326 14.25 -40.38 7.40
N ARG A 327 13.55 -41.28 6.72
CA ARG A 327 12.60 -42.25 7.30
C ARG A 327 13.12 -43.69 7.26
N ASP A 328 14.27 -43.92 6.63
CA ASP A 328 14.94 -45.22 6.69
C ASP A 328 15.64 -45.38 8.05
N GLU A 329 15.57 -46.56 8.65
CA GLU A 329 15.97 -46.77 10.06
C GLU A 329 17.47 -46.54 10.30
N GLU A 330 18.33 -47.04 9.40
CA GLU A 330 19.78 -46.86 9.51
C GLU A 330 20.19 -45.41 9.23
N GLU A 331 19.58 -44.80 8.21
CA GLU A 331 19.87 -43.41 7.80
C GLU A 331 19.38 -42.39 8.85
N ALA A 332 18.20 -42.63 9.43
CA ALA A 332 17.63 -41.81 10.50
C ALA A 332 18.52 -41.85 11.76
N GLU A 333 19.02 -43.03 12.15
CA GLU A 333 19.93 -43.15 13.30
C GLU A 333 21.24 -42.38 13.07
N MET A 334 21.82 -42.48 11.87
CA MET A 334 23.02 -41.73 11.51
C MET A 334 22.80 -40.21 11.48
N LEU A 335 21.68 -39.77 10.91
CA LEU A 335 21.35 -38.36 10.77
C LEU A 335 20.99 -37.72 12.11
N PHE A 336 20.00 -38.27 12.83
CA PHE A 336 19.43 -37.61 14.02
C PHE A 336 20.26 -37.80 15.31
N SER A 337 21.19 -38.77 15.33
CA SER A 337 22.22 -38.83 16.38
C SER A 337 23.14 -37.60 16.38
N LYS A 338 23.38 -37.02 15.20
CA LYS A 338 24.21 -35.82 15.00
C LYS A 338 23.41 -34.54 14.84
N LEU A 339 22.23 -34.61 14.21
CA LEU A 339 21.38 -33.49 13.84
C LEU A 339 20.04 -33.57 14.57
N ASN A 340 20.00 -33.04 15.79
CA ASN A 340 18.79 -32.91 16.60
C ASN A 340 18.66 -31.50 17.17
N GLN A 341 17.51 -31.20 17.76
CA GLN A 341 17.18 -29.87 18.29
C GLN A 341 18.23 -29.30 19.26
N LYS A 342 18.82 -30.15 20.11
CA LYS A 342 19.88 -29.72 21.04
C LYS A 342 21.14 -29.30 20.30
N THR A 343 21.56 -30.09 19.31
CA THR A 343 22.73 -29.79 18.48
C THR A 343 22.50 -28.55 17.60
N ILE A 344 21.31 -28.43 16.97
CA ILE A 344 20.91 -27.26 16.17
C ILE A 344 20.92 -25.99 17.01
N PHE A 345 20.32 -26.02 18.20
CA PHE A 345 20.33 -24.89 19.12
C PHE A 345 21.76 -24.49 19.53
N THR A 346 22.60 -25.47 19.87
CA THR A 346 24.00 -25.22 20.24
C THR A 346 24.79 -24.65 19.06
N TRP A 347 24.55 -25.15 17.84
CA TRP A 347 25.19 -24.67 16.63
C TRP A 347 24.82 -23.22 16.32
N TYR A 348 23.55 -22.84 16.43
CA TYR A 348 23.12 -21.45 16.24
C TYR A 348 23.72 -20.48 17.28
N LEU A 349 23.98 -20.93 18.52
CA LEU A 349 24.68 -20.12 19.52
C LEU A 349 26.11 -19.80 19.09
N ASN A 350 26.77 -20.72 18.38
CA ASN A 350 28.11 -20.52 17.82
C ASN A 350 28.07 -19.76 16.49
N HIS A 351 26.94 -19.81 15.78
CA HIS A 351 26.73 -19.17 14.47
C HIS A 351 25.54 -18.19 14.45
N PRO A 352 25.52 -17.14 15.29
CA PRO A 352 24.34 -16.27 15.43
C PRO A 352 23.96 -15.53 14.14
N GLY A 353 24.91 -15.30 13.24
CA GLY A 353 24.66 -14.69 11.92
C GLY A 353 23.78 -15.56 11.01
N ARG A 354 23.78 -16.89 11.19
CA ARG A 354 22.99 -17.84 10.40
C ARG A 354 21.49 -17.70 10.66
N ILE A 355 21.09 -17.32 11.88
CA ILE A 355 19.70 -17.01 12.23
C ILE A 355 19.19 -15.85 11.36
N LEU A 356 19.96 -14.77 11.30
CA LEU A 356 19.57 -13.58 10.52
C LEU A 356 19.54 -13.88 9.02
N LYS A 357 20.47 -14.70 8.52
CA LYS A 357 20.47 -15.11 7.11
C LYS A 357 19.24 -15.95 6.74
N THR A 358 18.89 -16.90 7.60
CA THR A 358 17.68 -17.73 7.44
C THR A 358 16.40 -16.87 7.48
N LEU A 359 16.36 -15.84 8.34
CA LEU A 359 15.28 -14.85 8.39
C LEU A 359 15.16 -14.01 7.11
N ILE A 360 16.29 -13.62 6.50
CA ILE A 360 16.31 -12.77 5.31
C ILE A 360 15.83 -13.54 4.07
N CYS A 361 16.14 -14.83 3.98
CA CYS A 361 15.97 -15.58 2.75
C CYS A 361 14.53 -16.01 2.45
N GLN A 362 13.51 -15.75 3.28
CA GLN A 362 12.09 -16.18 3.14
C GLN A 362 11.46 -16.05 1.74
N GLU A 363 10.57 -16.99 1.37
CA GLU A 363 9.83 -16.98 0.09
C GLU A 363 8.58 -16.10 0.13
N GLU A 364 7.81 -16.12 1.22
CA GLU A 364 6.58 -15.33 1.36
C GLU A 364 6.80 -13.98 2.05
N PRO A 365 6.09 -12.90 1.62
CA PRO A 365 6.24 -11.57 2.20
C PRO A 365 5.79 -11.53 3.66
N PHE A 366 6.63 -10.98 4.55
CA PHE A 366 6.36 -10.96 5.99
C PHE A 366 5.33 -9.92 6.44
N ASN A 367 4.92 -9.01 5.56
CA ASN A 367 3.96 -7.93 5.83
C ASN A 367 2.54 -8.27 5.38
N SER A 368 2.20 -9.56 5.26
CA SER A 368 0.87 -10.02 4.88
C SER A 368 0.42 -11.24 5.69
N PHE A 369 -0.89 -11.39 5.82
CA PHE A 369 -1.58 -12.56 6.32
C PHE A 369 -1.92 -13.58 5.23
N GLU A 370 -1.82 -13.21 3.94
CA GLU A 370 -1.98 -14.14 2.81
C GLU A 370 -1.04 -15.34 2.96
N THR A 371 -1.53 -16.53 2.62
CA THR A 371 -0.76 -17.77 2.72
C THR A 371 -1.37 -18.89 1.87
N GLU A 372 -0.53 -19.80 1.38
CA GLU A 372 -0.96 -20.99 0.62
C GLU A 372 -1.69 -22.06 1.46
N TRP A 373 -1.69 -21.95 2.79
CA TRP A 373 -2.30 -22.92 3.70
C TRP A 373 -3.81 -22.71 3.90
N VAL A 374 -4.40 -21.74 3.19
CA VAL A 374 -5.81 -21.36 3.30
C VAL A 374 -6.54 -21.73 2.02
N LEU A 375 -7.66 -22.45 2.17
CA LEU A 375 -8.54 -22.85 1.08
C LEU A 375 -10.00 -22.49 1.38
N GLY A 376 -10.81 -22.38 0.32
CA GLY A 376 -12.25 -22.36 0.45
C GLY A 376 -12.76 -23.73 0.92
N VAL A 377 -13.67 -23.74 1.90
CA VAL A 377 -14.33 -24.97 2.36
C VAL A 377 -15.05 -25.62 1.17
N GLY A 378 -14.75 -26.89 0.91
CA GLY A 378 -15.27 -27.65 -0.23
C GLY A 378 -14.38 -27.65 -1.48
N GLN A 379 -13.23 -26.97 -1.46
CA GLN A 379 -12.23 -27.02 -2.53
C GLN A 379 -11.14 -28.07 -2.24
N PHE A 380 -10.55 -28.63 -3.30
CA PHE A 380 -9.41 -29.55 -3.27
C PHE A 380 -8.14 -28.87 -3.80
N SER A 381 -6.98 -29.20 -3.25
CA SER A 381 -5.70 -28.55 -3.57
C SER A 381 -5.12 -28.88 -4.97
N SER A 382 -5.71 -29.82 -5.71
CA SER A 382 -5.20 -30.30 -7.02
C SER A 382 -5.45 -29.38 -8.21
N GLN A 383 -5.83 -28.13 -8.00
CA GLN A 383 -5.90 -27.12 -9.05
C GLN A 383 -4.69 -26.19 -8.95
N GLN A 384 -3.98 -26.04 -10.08
CA GLN A 384 -2.87 -25.11 -10.35
C GLN A 384 -3.22 -23.62 -10.20
N ASP A 385 -4.33 -23.33 -9.51
CA ASP A 385 -4.80 -22.03 -9.06
C ASP A 385 -5.10 -22.18 -7.56
N LYS A 386 -4.06 -22.22 -6.70
CA LYS A 386 -4.24 -22.04 -5.24
C LYS A 386 -4.72 -20.60 -4.98
N VAL A 387 -6.00 -20.35 -5.23
CA VAL A 387 -6.64 -19.05 -5.08
C VAL A 387 -7.34 -18.98 -3.73
N THR A 388 -6.85 -18.10 -2.86
CA THR A 388 -7.60 -16.89 -2.48
C THR A 388 -6.62 -15.80 -2.00
N LYS A 389 -5.96 -15.09 -2.93
CA LYS A 389 -5.48 -13.73 -2.66
C LYS A 389 -6.72 -12.84 -2.47
N SER A 390 -7.33 -12.89 -1.29
CA SER A 390 -8.49 -12.07 -0.99
C SER A 390 -8.02 -10.66 -0.68
N TRP A 391 -8.52 -9.67 -1.43
CA TRP A 391 -8.21 -8.28 -1.15
C TRP A 391 -8.66 -7.92 0.27
N SER A 392 -7.72 -7.50 1.10
CA SER A 392 -7.98 -6.97 2.43
C SER A 392 -7.31 -5.61 2.59
N LEU A 393 -8.07 -4.65 3.11
CA LEU A 393 -7.54 -3.34 3.48
C LEU A 393 -6.47 -3.47 4.58
N ALA A 394 -6.56 -4.48 5.44
CA ALA A 394 -5.56 -4.73 6.47
C ALA A 394 -4.25 -5.19 5.83
N ASP A 395 -4.28 -6.24 4.99
CA ASP A 395 -3.11 -6.69 4.21
C ASP A 395 -2.52 -5.57 3.36
N THR A 396 -3.36 -4.78 2.68
CA THR A 396 -2.89 -3.62 1.89
C THR A 396 -2.14 -2.61 2.77
N LEU A 397 -2.71 -2.24 3.92
CA LEU A 397 -2.07 -1.31 4.84
C LEU A 397 -0.81 -1.89 5.47
N LEU A 398 -0.76 -3.19 5.74
CA LEU A 398 0.44 -3.86 6.23
C LEU A 398 1.54 -3.86 5.16
N LYS A 399 1.20 -4.23 3.92
CA LYS A 399 2.08 -4.14 2.74
C LYS A 399 2.61 -2.73 2.51
N MET A 400 1.78 -1.70 2.74
CA MET A 400 2.17 -0.28 2.64
C MET A 400 3.06 0.23 3.78
N LEU A 401 2.79 -0.21 5.02
CA LEU A 401 3.40 0.38 6.24
C LEU A 401 4.61 -0.41 6.74
N PHE A 402 4.66 -1.69 6.45
CA PHE A 402 5.67 -2.61 6.93
C PHE A 402 6.44 -3.22 5.75
N PRO A 403 7.76 -3.43 5.90
CA PRO A 403 8.61 -4.03 4.88
C PRO A 403 8.26 -5.50 4.69
N GLU A 404 8.39 -6.00 3.46
CA GLU A 404 8.20 -7.41 3.12
C GLU A 404 9.24 -8.29 3.80
N ASN A 405 10.47 -7.79 3.96
CA ASN A 405 11.57 -8.52 4.57
C ASN A 405 11.45 -8.58 6.11
N CYS A 406 11.47 -9.80 6.66
CA CYS A 406 11.41 -10.04 8.10
C CYS A 406 12.53 -9.36 8.90
N ALA A 407 13.74 -9.24 8.36
CA ALA A 407 14.85 -8.55 9.03
C ALA A 407 14.57 -7.04 9.21
N MET A 408 14.01 -6.38 8.19
CA MET A 408 13.60 -4.97 8.29
C MET A 408 12.43 -4.79 9.26
N LEU A 409 11.54 -5.79 9.32
CA LEU A 409 10.42 -5.83 10.26
C LEU A 409 10.91 -5.98 11.71
N LEU A 410 11.94 -6.80 11.95
CA LEU A 410 12.65 -6.90 13.24
C LEU A 410 13.37 -5.59 13.62
N ILE A 411 13.91 -4.84 12.65
CA ILE A 411 14.48 -3.51 12.93
C ILE A 411 13.37 -2.55 13.39
N LEU A 412 12.23 -2.52 12.70
CA LEU A 412 11.07 -1.71 13.12
C LEU A 412 10.60 -2.08 14.52
N PHE A 413 10.61 -3.38 14.81
CA PHE A 413 10.32 -3.91 16.13
C PHE A 413 11.23 -3.31 17.22
N LEU A 414 12.54 -3.36 16.99
CA LEU A 414 13.53 -2.81 17.90
C LEU A 414 13.41 -1.28 18.02
N LEU A 415 13.06 -0.58 16.94
CA LEU A 415 12.82 0.87 16.96
C LEU A 415 11.58 1.24 17.80
N PHE A 416 10.48 0.49 17.68
CA PHE A 416 9.30 0.69 18.52
C PHE A 416 9.60 0.37 20.00
N ALA A 417 10.36 -0.70 20.26
CA ALA A 417 10.83 -1.03 21.61
C ALA A 417 11.72 0.09 22.18
N ALA A 418 12.69 0.60 21.42
CA ALA A 418 13.55 1.72 21.82
C ALA A 418 12.74 2.99 22.10
N GLY A 419 11.75 3.30 21.25
CA GLY A 419 10.80 4.38 21.48
C GLY A 419 10.03 4.22 22.80
N ALA A 420 9.57 3.00 23.11
CA ALA A 420 8.92 2.69 24.39
C ALA A 420 9.88 2.82 25.58
N VAL A 421 11.13 2.37 25.48
CA VAL A 421 12.18 2.53 26.51
C VAL A 421 12.41 4.01 26.84
N LEU A 422 12.57 4.86 25.82
CA LEU A 422 12.79 6.29 26.03
C LEU A 422 11.63 6.95 26.77
N ILE A 423 10.40 6.57 26.43
CA ILE A 423 9.19 7.06 27.11
C ILE A 423 9.09 6.51 28.53
N PHE A 424 9.46 5.24 28.74
CA PHE A 424 9.51 4.58 30.05
C PHE A 424 10.50 5.26 31.01
N ILE A 425 11.76 5.46 30.59
CA ILE A 425 12.81 6.13 31.38
C ILE A 425 12.36 7.56 31.77
N LYS A 426 11.78 8.30 30.83
CA LYS A 426 11.25 9.65 31.07
C LYS A 426 10.05 9.65 32.01
N GLY A 427 9.25 8.59 32.01
CA GLY A 427 8.12 8.37 32.91
C GLY A 427 8.55 8.15 34.36
N ILE A 428 9.57 7.29 34.58
CA ILE A 428 10.14 7.00 35.91
C ILE A 428 10.77 8.26 36.52
N ARG A 429 11.59 8.98 35.75
CA ARG A 429 12.26 10.21 36.21
C ARG A 429 11.29 11.28 36.72
N ASN A 430 10.07 11.32 36.19
CA ASN A 430 9.06 12.30 36.57
C ASN A 430 8.19 11.90 37.78
N LYS A 431 8.46 10.75 38.45
CA LYS A 431 7.73 10.23 39.63
C LYS A 431 6.18 10.24 39.52
N LYS A 432 5.63 10.21 38.30
CA LYS A 432 4.18 10.19 38.07
C LYS A 432 3.68 8.75 37.96
N ARG A 433 2.92 8.32 38.97
CA ARG A 433 2.22 7.01 39.01
C ARG A 433 1.42 6.80 37.72
N GLY A 434 1.60 5.65 37.05
CA GLY A 434 0.90 5.29 35.81
C GLY A 434 1.47 5.82 34.49
N ALA A 435 2.41 6.78 34.50
CA ALA A 435 2.97 7.34 33.25
C ALA A 435 3.94 6.39 32.52
N TRP A 436 4.56 5.47 33.25
CA TRP A 436 5.51 4.47 32.74
C TRP A 436 4.85 3.12 32.44
N VAL A 437 3.59 2.93 32.83
CA VAL A 437 2.89 1.64 32.76
C VAL A 437 2.62 1.22 31.31
N LEU A 438 2.01 2.08 30.49
CA LEU A 438 1.72 1.75 29.10
C LEU A 438 3.02 1.50 28.27
N PRO A 439 4.09 2.32 28.42
CA PRO A 439 5.40 2.02 27.83
C PRO A 439 6.01 0.69 28.30
N ALA A 440 5.89 0.35 29.58
CA ALA A 440 6.40 -0.93 30.11
C ALA A 440 5.67 -2.12 29.50
N VAL A 441 4.34 -2.05 29.42
CA VAL A 441 3.50 -3.06 28.77
C VAL A 441 3.93 -3.23 27.30
N ILE A 442 4.06 -2.13 26.55
CA ILE A 442 4.51 -2.16 25.15
C ILE A 442 5.91 -2.78 25.03
N LEU A 443 6.85 -2.40 25.90
CA LEU A 443 8.23 -2.90 25.89
C LEU A 443 8.32 -4.39 26.22
N THR A 444 7.61 -4.84 27.26
CA THR A 444 7.57 -6.23 27.71
C THR A 444 6.99 -7.14 26.63
N TRP A 445 5.91 -6.71 25.98
CA TRP A 445 5.29 -7.47 24.89
C TRP A 445 6.08 -7.39 23.58
N ALA A 446 6.79 -6.28 23.37
CA ALA A 446 7.77 -6.20 22.30
C ALA A 446 8.87 -7.24 22.51
N LEU A 447 9.64 -7.15 23.57
CA LEU A 447 10.76 -8.07 23.75
C LEU A 447 10.34 -9.55 23.72
N GLY A 448 9.13 -9.90 24.18
CA GLY A 448 8.53 -11.22 24.01
C GLY A 448 8.30 -11.65 22.54
N ALA A 449 7.63 -10.83 21.73
CA ALA A 449 7.34 -11.22 20.35
C ALA A 449 8.57 -11.23 19.43
N ALA A 450 9.56 -10.35 19.66
CA ALA A 450 10.83 -10.42 18.93
C ALA A 450 11.63 -11.68 19.28
N SER A 451 11.58 -12.12 20.55
CA SER A 451 12.35 -13.29 20.99
C SER A 451 11.71 -14.62 20.59
N SER A 452 10.39 -14.66 20.34
CA SER A 452 9.72 -15.86 19.86
C SER A 452 10.06 -16.24 18.42
N LEU A 453 10.48 -15.28 17.57
CA LEU A 453 10.71 -15.54 16.15
C LEU A 453 12.00 -16.34 15.87
N PRO A 454 13.17 -15.99 16.45
CA PRO A 454 14.37 -16.82 16.33
C PRO A 454 14.17 -18.24 16.83
N LEU A 455 13.43 -18.43 17.93
CA LEU A 455 13.18 -19.75 18.50
C LEU A 455 12.27 -20.61 17.63
N TYR A 456 11.32 -19.99 16.92
CA TYR A 456 10.50 -20.71 15.95
C TYR A 456 11.32 -21.26 14.79
N ILE A 457 12.26 -20.46 14.27
CA ILE A 457 13.16 -20.89 13.19
C ILE A 457 14.11 -21.98 13.65
N MET A 458 14.66 -21.84 14.87
CA MET A 458 15.53 -22.87 15.45
C MET A 458 14.82 -24.21 15.61
N ALA A 459 13.50 -24.19 15.90
CA ALA A 459 12.72 -25.39 16.19
C ALA A 459 12.15 -26.05 14.92
N GLU A 460 11.61 -25.28 13.97
CA GLU A 460 10.84 -25.84 12.84
C GLU A 460 11.28 -25.34 11.45
N GLY A 461 12.35 -24.55 11.36
CA GLY A 461 12.85 -24.06 10.07
C GLY A 461 11.90 -23.08 9.37
N ARG A 462 12.03 -23.01 8.04
CA ARG A 462 11.39 -21.97 7.21
C ARG A 462 9.98 -22.37 6.77
N ALA A 463 9.75 -23.65 6.49
CA ALA A 463 8.46 -24.18 6.01
C ALA A 463 7.28 -23.96 6.98
N SER A 464 7.53 -23.91 8.29
CA SER A 464 6.49 -23.67 9.29
C SER A 464 6.38 -22.20 9.74
N MET A 465 7.18 -21.27 9.20
CA MET A 465 7.18 -19.86 9.63
C MET A 465 5.86 -19.14 9.38
N VAL A 466 5.03 -19.60 8.45
CA VAL A 466 3.72 -19.01 8.12
C VAL A 466 2.88 -18.77 9.37
N PHE A 467 2.77 -19.77 10.25
CA PHE A 467 1.93 -19.71 11.45
C PHE A 467 2.43 -18.65 12.45
N MET A 468 3.74 -18.49 12.56
CA MET A 468 4.38 -17.52 13.43
C MET A 468 4.40 -16.11 12.83
N ARG A 469 4.55 -16.00 11.50
CA ARG A 469 4.47 -14.74 10.76
C ARG A 469 3.17 -14.01 11.10
N VAL A 470 2.03 -14.70 10.94
CA VAL A 470 0.69 -14.11 11.16
C VAL A 470 0.60 -13.50 12.57
N PHE A 471 1.10 -14.22 13.58
CA PHE A 471 1.16 -13.70 14.95
C PHE A 471 2.12 -12.50 15.09
N ALA A 472 3.33 -12.59 14.54
CA ALA A 472 4.34 -11.54 14.64
C ALA A 472 3.86 -10.21 14.02
N VAL A 473 3.26 -10.27 12.83
CA VAL A 473 2.69 -9.11 12.12
C VAL A 473 1.56 -8.47 12.92
N PHE A 474 0.66 -9.30 13.45
CA PHE A 474 -0.43 -8.84 14.31
C PHE A 474 0.09 -8.06 15.53
N VAL A 475 1.12 -8.60 16.19
CA VAL A 475 1.74 -7.97 17.37
C VAL A 475 2.40 -6.64 17.02
N ILE A 476 3.12 -6.56 15.89
CA ILE A 476 3.81 -5.34 15.45
C ILE A 476 2.83 -4.22 15.14
N ALA A 477 1.76 -4.53 14.42
CA ALA A 477 0.71 -3.56 14.15
C ALA A 477 0.16 -2.98 15.46
N LEU A 478 -0.13 -3.84 16.46
CA LEU A 478 -0.63 -3.39 17.77
C LEU A 478 0.40 -2.53 18.53
N GLN A 479 1.69 -2.88 18.47
CA GLN A 479 2.76 -2.08 19.08
C GLN A 479 2.89 -0.70 18.43
N ALA A 480 2.83 -0.61 17.10
CA ALA A 480 2.86 0.65 16.37
C ALA A 480 1.72 1.58 16.83
N ALA A 481 0.49 1.06 16.98
CA ALA A 481 -0.62 1.82 17.54
C ALA A 481 -0.37 2.27 18.99
N GLY A 482 0.28 1.42 19.81
CA GLY A 482 0.70 1.76 21.16
C GLY A 482 1.71 2.91 21.21
N VAL A 483 2.74 2.88 20.36
CA VAL A 483 3.74 3.95 20.24
C VAL A 483 3.10 5.24 19.75
N LEU A 484 2.26 5.20 18.71
CA LEU A 484 1.52 6.37 18.23
C LEU A 484 0.61 6.97 19.31
N THR A 485 -0.04 6.12 20.11
CA THR A 485 -0.83 6.55 21.28
C THR A 485 0.05 7.27 22.30
N CYS A 486 1.23 6.74 22.62
CA CYS A 486 2.18 7.38 23.52
C CYS A 486 2.73 8.71 22.99
N LEU A 487 3.06 8.78 21.70
CA LEU A 487 3.52 10.01 21.02
C LEU A 487 2.43 11.08 21.04
N TYR A 488 1.18 10.71 20.77
CA TYR A 488 0.04 11.61 20.87
C TYR A 488 -0.10 12.18 22.30
N ILE A 489 -0.01 11.35 23.33
CA ILE A 489 -0.04 11.80 24.73
C ILE A 489 1.12 12.77 25.01
N GLY A 490 2.32 12.45 24.51
CA GLY A 490 3.51 13.30 24.62
C GLY A 490 3.31 14.67 23.99
N ALA A 491 2.81 14.73 22.75
CA ALA A 491 2.52 15.97 22.03
C ALA A 491 1.45 16.81 22.73
N VAL A 492 0.38 16.18 23.24
CA VAL A 492 -0.68 16.88 23.99
C VAL A 492 -0.12 17.50 25.28
N LYS A 493 0.74 16.79 26.02
CA LYS A 493 1.37 17.31 27.24
C LYS A 493 2.40 18.40 26.96
N ALA A 494 3.22 18.25 25.91
CA ALA A 494 4.15 19.28 25.44
C ALA A 494 3.41 20.56 25.05
N SER A 495 2.23 20.44 24.42
CA SER A 495 1.36 21.60 24.10
C SER A 495 0.81 22.32 25.34
N GLY A 496 0.65 21.61 26.47
CA GLY A 496 0.23 22.18 27.74
C GLY A 496 1.37 22.90 28.48
N TRP A 497 2.59 22.37 28.35
CA TRP A 497 3.81 23.04 28.83
C TRP A 497 4.14 24.29 28.00
N PHE A 498 4.05 24.21 26.67
CA PHE A 498 4.18 25.36 25.77
C PHE A 498 3.16 26.48 26.08
N ARG A 499 1.94 26.12 26.48
CA ARG A 499 0.92 27.10 26.92
C ARG A 499 1.25 27.80 28.22
N ARG A 500 2.01 27.15 29.14
CA ARG A 500 2.47 27.79 30.38
C ARG A 500 3.67 28.70 30.15
N ILE A 501 4.50 28.39 29.15
CA ILE A 501 5.63 29.25 28.77
C ILE A 501 5.14 30.50 28.02
N TYR A 502 4.06 30.38 27.24
CA TYR A 502 3.48 31.50 26.49
C TYR A 502 2.43 32.31 27.26
N SER A 503 2.11 31.96 28.51
CA SER A 503 1.24 32.78 29.38
C SER A 503 1.99 33.87 30.15
N GLU A 504 3.31 34.02 29.95
CA GLU A 504 4.14 35.06 30.56
C GLU A 504 4.83 35.93 29.51
N LEU A 505 4.06 36.49 28.56
CA LEU A 505 4.48 37.63 27.74
C LEU A 505 3.41 38.73 27.87
N PRO A 506 3.77 39.98 28.19
CA PRO A 506 2.80 41.05 28.35
C PRO A 506 2.18 41.38 26.98
N GLU A 507 0.87 41.19 26.85
CA GLU A 507 0.11 41.77 25.74
C GLU A 507 0.10 43.28 25.91
N GLN A 508 0.76 43.98 24.98
CA GLN A 508 0.58 45.42 24.81
C GLN A 508 -0.62 45.63 23.87
N ASP A 509 -1.66 46.25 24.42
CA ASP A 509 -2.91 46.63 23.78
C ASP A 509 -2.72 47.38 22.45
N SER A 510 -3.52 47.00 21.45
CA SER A 510 -4.12 47.95 20.52
C SER A 510 -5.49 47.42 20.11
N GLY A 511 -6.51 48.05 20.67
CA GLY A 511 -7.87 47.54 20.78
C GLY A 511 -8.74 47.63 19.52
N LEU A 512 -9.87 46.93 19.57
CA LEU A 512 -11.18 47.57 19.71
C LEU A 512 -12.27 46.51 20.05
N LEU A 513 -12.82 46.67 21.26
CA LEU A 513 -14.19 46.44 21.74
C LEU A 513 -15.15 45.54 20.93
N ILE A 514 -15.71 44.51 21.58
CA ILE A 514 -17.02 44.60 22.27
C ILE A 514 -17.06 43.49 23.34
N SER A 515 -17.32 43.92 24.57
CA SER A 515 -17.61 43.12 25.76
C SER A 515 -19.03 42.57 25.72
N GLY A 516 -19.22 41.40 26.35
CA GLY A 516 -20.53 40.83 26.65
C GLY A 516 -20.35 39.52 27.38
N GLU A 517 -20.40 39.57 28.71
CA GLU A 517 -20.37 38.42 29.61
C GLU A 517 -21.48 37.43 29.27
N ILE A 518 -21.12 36.14 29.27
CA ILE A 518 -22.04 35.01 29.07
C ILE A 518 -22.50 34.56 30.47
N THR A 519 -23.72 34.92 30.84
CA THR A 519 -24.55 34.15 31.77
C THR A 519 -25.34 33.11 30.96
N GLY A 520 -25.44 31.89 31.50
CA GLY A 520 -26.17 30.80 30.85
C GLY A 520 -27.69 30.99 30.90
N ASP A 521 -28.42 30.41 29.96
CA ASP A 521 -29.10 29.13 30.19
C ASP A 521 -29.62 28.50 28.88
N GLU A 522 -30.09 27.27 29.04
CA GLU A 522 -30.42 26.13 28.19
C GLU A 522 -31.29 26.21 26.89
N ASN A 523 -31.24 25.05 26.21
CA ASN A 523 -32.14 24.44 25.22
C ASN A 523 -31.85 24.69 23.73
N GLU A 524 -31.85 23.74 22.81
CA GLU A 524 -31.93 22.26 22.77
C GLU A 524 -31.59 21.87 21.30
N ASN A 525 -31.13 20.64 21.01
CA ASN A 525 -30.98 20.02 19.66
C ASN A 525 -29.70 20.15 18.79
N VAL A 526 -28.48 20.34 19.33
CA VAL A 526 -27.23 20.27 18.47
C VAL A 526 -26.06 19.44 19.06
N PHE A 527 -26.30 18.59 20.07
CA PHE A 527 -25.22 18.04 20.90
C PHE A 527 -24.34 16.94 20.24
N LEU A 528 -24.85 16.18 19.26
CA LEU A 528 -24.12 15.04 18.66
C LEU A 528 -22.98 15.49 17.70
N TYR A 529 -23.20 16.59 16.96
CA TYR A 529 -22.25 17.11 15.96
C TYR A 529 -21.16 18.00 16.59
N SER A 530 -21.50 18.72 17.65
CA SER A 530 -20.60 19.62 18.40
C SER A 530 -19.49 18.86 19.14
N TRP A 531 -19.79 17.64 19.60
CA TRP A 531 -18.91 16.94 20.53
C TRP A 531 -17.86 16.02 19.86
N ILE A 532 -18.20 15.35 18.75
CA ILE A 532 -17.22 14.65 17.88
C ILE A 532 -16.20 15.66 17.35
N ALA A 533 -16.70 16.82 16.89
CA ALA A 533 -15.91 17.93 16.41
C ALA A 533 -14.97 18.55 17.48
N GLY A 534 -15.18 18.29 18.78
CA GLY A 534 -14.42 18.93 19.86
C GLY A 534 -12.94 18.51 20.02
N LYS A 535 -12.58 17.22 19.88
CA LYS A 535 -11.17 16.75 19.99
C LYS A 535 -10.58 16.18 18.70
N ALA A 536 -11.36 15.61 17.78
CA ALA A 536 -10.94 15.53 16.39
C ALA A 536 -10.61 16.93 15.91
N GLY A 537 -11.43 17.92 16.30
CA GLY A 537 -11.14 19.34 16.19
C GLY A 537 -9.92 19.86 16.94
N LYS A 538 -9.31 19.18 17.92
CA LYS A 538 -8.06 19.65 18.58
C LYS A 538 -6.81 19.19 17.83
N LEU A 539 -6.74 17.92 17.42
CA LEU A 539 -5.69 17.45 16.51
C LEU A 539 -5.86 18.11 15.13
N TYR A 540 -7.08 18.16 14.61
CA TYR A 540 -7.42 18.96 13.45
C TYR A 540 -7.10 20.44 13.66
N LYS A 541 -7.43 21.08 14.80
CA LYS A 541 -6.99 22.48 15.03
C LYS A 541 -5.47 22.60 15.08
N LEU A 542 -4.75 21.61 15.62
CA LEU A 542 -3.29 21.63 15.68
C LEU A 542 -2.66 21.40 14.32
N VAL A 543 -3.11 20.40 13.56
CA VAL A 543 -2.73 20.14 12.17
C VAL A 543 -3.14 21.30 11.28
N MET A 544 -4.31 21.90 11.47
CA MET A 544 -4.77 23.07 10.71
C MET A 544 -4.08 24.37 11.14
N LYS A 545 -3.61 24.47 12.39
CA LYS A 545 -2.78 25.59 12.88
C LYS A 545 -1.35 25.46 12.35
N ALA A 546 -0.79 24.25 12.36
CA ALA A 546 0.50 23.93 11.76
C ALA A 546 0.45 24.05 10.23
N ALA A 547 -0.61 23.57 9.58
CA ALA A 547 -0.88 23.75 8.15
C ALA A 547 -1.17 25.21 7.78
N GLY A 548 -1.50 26.04 8.76
CA GLY A 548 -1.54 27.50 8.60
C GLY A 548 -0.15 28.13 8.49
N ASN A 549 0.93 27.39 8.77
CA ASN A 549 2.31 27.85 8.62
C ASN A 549 2.95 27.26 7.35
N ARG A 550 3.34 28.14 6.42
CA ARG A 550 3.97 27.77 5.15
C ARG A 550 5.23 26.93 5.33
N LYS A 551 6.09 27.26 6.30
CA LYS A 551 7.34 26.50 6.53
C LYS A 551 7.03 25.05 6.92
N TYR A 552 6.08 24.85 7.83
CA TYR A 552 5.68 23.50 8.24
C TYR A 552 5.07 22.69 7.08
N VAL A 553 4.18 23.29 6.30
CA VAL A 553 3.61 22.61 5.12
C VAL A 553 4.70 22.22 4.13
N MET A 554 5.62 23.13 3.82
CA MET A 554 6.73 22.84 2.92
C MET A 554 7.62 21.72 3.48
N THR A 555 8.00 21.77 4.76
CA THR A 555 8.82 20.72 5.37
C THR A 555 8.12 19.36 5.36
N ALA A 556 6.84 19.30 5.71
CA ALA A 556 6.07 18.05 5.74
C ALA A 556 5.92 17.44 4.34
N VAL A 557 5.58 18.27 3.34
CA VAL A 557 5.42 17.81 1.95
C VAL A 557 6.78 17.43 1.36
N SER A 558 7.84 18.20 1.60
CA SER A 558 9.20 17.85 1.16
C SER A 558 9.69 16.54 1.78
N ALA A 559 9.47 16.34 3.08
CA ALA A 559 9.84 15.09 3.74
C ALA A 559 9.05 13.91 3.14
N ALA A 560 7.73 14.03 3.00
CA ALA A 560 6.92 12.99 2.38
C ALA A 560 7.38 12.70 0.95
N ALA A 561 7.60 13.73 0.14
CA ALA A 561 7.98 13.59 -1.25
C ALA A 561 9.35 12.91 -1.42
N VAL A 562 10.36 13.35 -0.66
CA VAL A 562 11.70 12.75 -0.67
C VAL A 562 11.66 11.31 -0.16
N CYS A 563 10.96 11.04 0.95
CA CYS A 563 10.88 9.69 1.51
C CYS A 563 10.18 8.71 0.54
N MET A 564 9.05 9.10 -0.05
CA MET A 564 8.32 8.23 -0.99
C MET A 564 9.14 7.93 -2.24
N THR A 565 9.74 8.95 -2.85
CA THR A 565 10.62 8.77 -4.00
C THR A 565 11.85 7.92 -3.66
N ALA A 566 12.47 8.13 -2.48
CA ALA A 566 13.61 7.34 -2.05
C ALA A 566 13.24 5.86 -1.81
N VAL A 567 12.09 5.58 -1.22
CA VAL A 567 11.59 4.20 -1.05
C VAL A 567 11.45 3.50 -2.40
N ILE A 568 10.93 4.17 -3.43
CA ILE A 568 10.76 3.57 -4.76
C ILE A 568 12.10 3.39 -5.48
N LEU A 569 12.93 4.45 -5.52
CA LEU A 569 14.17 4.42 -6.31
C LEU A 569 15.27 3.55 -5.67
N LEU A 570 15.29 3.42 -4.35
CA LEU A 570 16.34 2.69 -3.62
C LEU A 570 15.92 1.26 -3.20
N ALA A 571 14.67 0.85 -3.46
CA ALA A 571 14.23 -0.50 -3.15
C ALA A 571 14.67 -1.50 -4.24
N ASP A 572 15.17 -2.64 -3.80
CA ASP A 572 15.48 -3.79 -4.65
C ASP A 572 14.42 -4.91 -4.48
N PRO A 573 13.99 -5.57 -5.57
CA PRO A 573 14.39 -5.28 -6.95
C PRO A 573 13.76 -3.97 -7.47
N ARG A 574 14.44 -3.29 -8.40
CA ARG A 574 14.00 -2.02 -8.98
C ARG A 574 12.96 -2.22 -10.07
N ALA A 575 11.93 -1.38 -10.12
CA ALA A 575 10.95 -1.40 -11.20
C ALA A 575 11.46 -0.63 -12.44
N GLY A 576 11.11 -1.12 -13.63
CA GLY A 576 11.30 -0.41 -14.90
C GLY A 576 10.33 -0.89 -15.96
N CYS A 577 10.34 -0.25 -17.13
CA CYS A 577 9.49 -0.68 -18.24
C CYS A 577 10.25 -1.59 -19.22
N VAL A 578 9.55 -2.60 -19.74
CA VAL A 578 10.06 -3.49 -20.79
C VAL A 578 9.86 -2.87 -22.17
N ASN A 579 10.79 -3.15 -23.08
CA ASN A 579 10.75 -2.61 -24.43
C ASN A 579 9.67 -3.31 -25.28
N ASN A 580 8.61 -2.61 -25.64
CA ASN A 580 7.56 -3.14 -26.53
C ASN A 580 7.86 -2.94 -28.03
N GLY A 581 9.09 -2.57 -28.39
CA GLY A 581 9.49 -2.18 -29.75
C GLY A 581 9.73 -0.67 -29.90
N ASP A 582 9.20 0.15 -29.00
CA ASP A 582 9.32 1.61 -29.07
C ASP A 582 10.70 2.17 -28.68
N PHE A 583 11.58 1.39 -28.04
CA PHE A 583 12.87 1.93 -27.58
C PHE A 583 13.78 2.28 -28.74
N GLY A 584 13.71 1.56 -29.87
CA GLY A 584 14.58 1.76 -31.03
C GLY A 584 14.58 3.20 -31.55
N ARG A 585 13.38 3.78 -31.75
CA ARG A 585 13.24 5.19 -32.20
C ARG A 585 13.80 6.19 -31.17
N MET A 586 13.67 5.90 -29.88
CA MET A 586 14.16 6.77 -28.81
C MET A 586 15.68 6.68 -28.70
N MET A 587 16.25 5.49 -28.90
CA MET A 587 17.69 5.25 -28.93
C MET A 587 18.37 5.97 -30.10
N GLU A 588 17.76 5.93 -31.28
CA GLU A 588 18.28 6.64 -32.46
C GLU A 588 18.42 8.14 -32.21
N GLN A 589 17.38 8.75 -31.63
CA GLN A 589 17.38 10.18 -31.34
C GLN A 589 18.30 10.59 -30.18
N THR A 590 18.55 9.68 -29.25
CA THR A 590 19.40 9.92 -28.07
C THR A 590 20.86 9.51 -28.29
N GLY A 591 21.17 8.83 -29.39
CA GLY A 591 22.50 8.31 -29.70
C GLY A 591 22.90 7.13 -28.79
N LEU A 592 21.92 6.41 -28.26
CA LEU A 592 22.11 5.19 -27.48
C LEU A 592 22.10 3.96 -28.42
N ILE A 593 22.76 2.89 -27.98
CA ILE A 593 22.75 1.58 -28.63
C ILE A 593 22.71 0.48 -27.56
N TRP A 594 22.23 -0.70 -27.94
CA TRP A 594 22.26 -1.90 -27.10
C TRP A 594 23.70 -2.23 -26.69
N THR A 595 23.88 -3.02 -25.64
CA THR A 595 25.21 -3.38 -25.11
C THR A 595 25.19 -4.79 -24.52
N GLY A 596 26.34 -5.45 -24.40
CA GLY A 596 26.43 -6.78 -23.80
C GLY A 596 25.75 -7.88 -24.63
N ASP A 597 25.09 -8.81 -23.95
CA ASP A 597 24.41 -9.98 -24.52
C ASP A 597 23.22 -9.61 -25.43
N ILE A 598 22.57 -8.46 -25.19
CA ILE A 598 21.42 -8.00 -25.99
C ILE A 598 21.80 -7.37 -27.33
N PHE A 599 23.07 -7.14 -27.65
CA PHE A 599 23.43 -6.38 -28.85
C PHE A 599 22.92 -7.00 -30.15
N TYR A 600 23.01 -8.33 -30.26
CA TYR A 600 22.59 -9.09 -31.45
C TYR A 600 21.34 -9.97 -31.22
N ASP A 601 20.84 -10.03 -29.98
CA ASP A 601 19.68 -10.85 -29.62
C ASP A 601 18.39 -10.02 -29.65
N THR A 602 17.64 -10.14 -30.74
CA THR A 602 16.37 -9.42 -30.93
C THR A 602 15.29 -9.88 -29.93
N ASN A 603 15.31 -11.14 -29.51
CA ASN A 603 14.36 -11.67 -28.52
C ASN A 603 14.66 -11.12 -27.12
N ALA A 604 15.93 -10.94 -26.77
CA ALA A 604 16.33 -10.32 -25.51
C ALA A 604 16.14 -8.78 -25.51
N GLN A 605 16.06 -8.16 -26.69
CA GLN A 605 15.73 -6.73 -26.84
C GLN A 605 14.24 -6.43 -26.66
N LEU A 606 13.35 -7.39 -26.93
CA LEU A 606 11.89 -7.19 -26.96
C LEU A 606 11.18 -7.86 -25.77
N GLY A 607 10.33 -7.10 -25.07
CA GLY A 607 9.21 -7.57 -24.26
C GLY A 607 9.51 -8.36 -22.99
N ASN A 608 10.72 -8.92 -22.82
CA ASN A 608 10.95 -9.99 -21.87
C ASN A 608 11.56 -9.53 -20.54
N ARG A 609 12.32 -8.42 -20.51
CA ARG A 609 12.98 -7.95 -19.29
C ARG A 609 13.19 -6.44 -19.27
N VAL A 610 13.37 -5.89 -18.06
CA VAL A 610 13.76 -4.48 -17.88
C VAL A 610 15.20 -4.27 -18.33
N ILE A 611 15.41 -3.36 -19.29
CA ILE A 611 16.72 -3.01 -19.82
C ILE A 611 17.14 -1.64 -19.28
N GLU A 612 18.12 -1.64 -18.38
CA GLU A 612 18.63 -0.41 -17.79
C GLU A 612 19.92 0.10 -18.45
N GLU A 613 20.76 -0.77 -19.02
CA GLU A 613 22.12 -0.44 -19.45
C GLU A 613 22.24 -0.28 -20.97
N TYR A 614 22.92 0.77 -21.40
CA TYR A 614 23.08 1.11 -22.81
C TYR A 614 24.51 1.62 -23.09
N ALA A 615 24.94 1.45 -24.34
CA ALA A 615 26.19 2.02 -24.84
C ALA A 615 25.92 3.30 -25.65
N TYR A 616 26.98 4.06 -25.94
CA TYR A 616 26.92 5.24 -26.80
C TYR A 616 27.26 4.87 -28.24
N ARG A 617 26.41 5.26 -29.20
CA ARG A 617 26.66 5.05 -30.63
C ARG A 617 27.82 5.92 -31.14
N SER A 618 27.87 7.17 -30.69
CA SER A 618 28.86 8.17 -31.10
C SER A 618 29.01 9.23 -30.02
N ALA A 619 29.99 10.13 -30.13
CA ALA A 619 30.08 11.33 -29.29
C ALA A 619 28.76 12.13 -29.26
N PHE A 620 28.50 12.83 -28.14
CA PHE A 620 27.24 13.56 -27.97
C PHE A 620 27.16 14.76 -28.92
N ASP A 621 26.14 14.80 -29.76
CA ASP A 621 25.90 15.91 -30.68
C ASP A 621 25.06 17.00 -30.01
N PHE A 622 25.71 18.06 -29.52
CA PHE A 622 25.05 19.18 -28.84
C PHE A 622 23.96 19.88 -29.67
N ARG A 623 23.97 19.73 -31.00
CA ARG A 623 22.91 20.30 -31.86
C ARG A 623 21.54 19.68 -31.57
N THR A 624 21.50 18.45 -31.04
CA THR A 624 20.27 17.74 -30.64
C THR A 624 19.50 18.43 -29.51
N LEU A 625 20.18 19.27 -28.72
CA LEU A 625 19.56 20.06 -27.64
C LEU A 625 18.90 21.35 -28.15
N THR A 626 19.02 21.65 -29.45
CA THR A 626 18.65 22.93 -30.06
C THR A 626 17.67 22.76 -31.22
N LEU A 627 17.11 23.88 -31.70
CA LEU A 627 16.23 23.95 -32.87
C LEU A 627 16.89 23.46 -34.18
N ILE A 628 18.23 23.34 -34.22
CA ILE A 628 18.97 22.95 -35.42
C ILE A 628 18.72 21.48 -35.78
N LYS A 629 18.69 20.61 -34.76
CA LYS A 629 18.44 19.17 -34.89
C LYS A 629 17.40 18.74 -33.86
N PRO A 630 16.10 18.95 -34.16
CA PRO A 630 15.01 18.63 -33.23
C PRO A 630 14.98 17.13 -32.89
N THR A 631 14.80 16.81 -31.61
CA THR A 631 14.67 15.44 -31.09
C THR A 631 13.67 15.40 -29.94
N TYR A 632 13.20 14.20 -29.57
CA TYR A 632 12.33 14.00 -28.42
C TYR A 632 12.96 14.53 -27.13
N SER A 633 12.12 15.03 -26.22
CA SER A 633 12.50 15.64 -24.96
C SER A 633 13.30 14.74 -24.02
N LEU A 634 13.30 13.43 -24.24
CA LEU A 634 14.15 12.49 -23.52
C LEU A 634 15.64 12.81 -23.67
N ILE A 635 16.05 13.51 -24.74
CA ILE A 635 17.43 13.97 -24.94
C ILE A 635 17.96 14.82 -23.77
N TYR A 636 17.10 15.59 -23.10
CA TYR A 636 17.52 16.48 -22.01
C TYR A 636 18.03 15.72 -20.78
N PRO A 637 17.23 14.84 -20.14
CA PRO A 637 17.73 14.04 -19.04
C PRO A 637 18.83 13.07 -19.49
N VAL A 638 18.78 12.52 -20.70
CA VAL A 638 19.86 11.66 -21.25
C VAL A 638 21.18 12.42 -21.34
N ALA A 639 21.19 13.66 -21.82
CA ALA A 639 22.41 14.48 -21.92
C ALA A 639 23.03 14.74 -20.55
N ILE A 640 22.22 15.02 -19.53
CA ILE A 640 22.67 15.22 -18.14
C ILE A 640 23.30 13.92 -17.61
N VAL A 641 22.58 12.80 -17.73
CA VAL A 641 23.06 11.49 -17.25
C VAL A 641 24.32 11.08 -17.99
N ARG A 642 24.37 11.25 -19.31
CA ARG A 642 25.54 10.97 -20.12
C ARG A 642 26.75 11.79 -19.67
N GLY A 643 26.57 13.07 -19.35
CA GLY A 643 27.62 13.91 -18.77
C GLY A 643 28.12 13.39 -17.42
N ILE A 644 27.20 12.99 -16.53
CA ILE A 644 27.53 12.40 -15.23
C ILE A 644 28.28 11.07 -15.39
N CYS A 645 27.75 10.14 -16.21
CA CYS A 645 28.36 8.85 -16.50
C CYS A 645 29.74 9.01 -17.14
N TYR A 646 29.92 9.99 -18.04
CA TYR A 646 31.22 10.32 -18.63
C TYR A 646 32.22 10.79 -17.57
N ILE A 647 31.81 11.66 -16.64
CA ILE A 647 32.68 12.12 -15.54
C ILE A 647 33.03 10.97 -14.59
N LEU A 648 32.06 10.11 -14.28
CA LEU A 648 32.21 9.00 -13.33
C LEU A 648 32.82 7.73 -13.94
N GLN A 649 33.05 7.71 -15.26
CA GLN A 649 33.50 6.53 -16.02
C GLN A 649 32.59 5.31 -15.80
N GLN A 650 31.27 5.53 -15.81
CA GLN A 650 30.23 4.51 -15.63
C GLN A 650 29.43 4.27 -16.94
N PRO A 651 28.85 3.08 -17.16
CA PRO A 651 27.93 2.85 -18.26
C PRO A 651 26.68 3.73 -18.13
N PHE A 652 26.03 4.01 -19.26
CA PHE A 652 24.77 4.74 -19.25
C PHE A 652 23.68 3.86 -18.66
N SER A 653 22.85 4.43 -17.77
CA SER A 653 21.71 3.73 -17.22
C SER A 653 20.42 4.56 -17.17
N THR A 654 19.28 3.98 -17.57
CA THR A 654 17.95 4.58 -17.38
C THR A 654 17.59 4.73 -15.91
N TYR A 655 18.20 3.97 -15.02
CA TYR A 655 18.07 4.19 -13.57
C TYR A 655 18.54 5.59 -13.18
N TYR A 656 19.67 6.07 -13.72
CA TYR A 656 20.14 7.44 -13.47
C TYR A 656 19.22 8.49 -14.10
N VAL A 657 18.62 8.20 -15.26
CA VAL A 657 17.57 9.04 -15.87
C VAL A 657 16.39 9.18 -14.92
N SER A 658 15.99 8.08 -14.28
CA SER A 658 14.88 8.06 -13.33
C SER A 658 15.12 8.95 -12.10
N ILE A 659 16.36 8.99 -11.60
CA ILE A 659 16.75 9.87 -10.49
C ILE A 659 16.66 11.34 -10.92
N VAL A 660 17.22 11.70 -12.08
CA VAL A 660 17.22 13.08 -12.58
C VAL A 660 15.79 13.57 -12.81
N MET A 661 14.95 12.78 -13.47
CA MET A 661 13.56 13.13 -13.73
C MET A 661 12.75 13.23 -12.44
N SER A 662 12.96 12.33 -11.48
CA SER A 662 12.30 12.39 -10.17
C SER A 662 12.67 13.65 -9.38
N ILE A 663 13.94 14.08 -9.41
CA ILE A 663 14.36 15.34 -8.76
C ILE A 663 13.62 16.53 -9.37
N ILE A 664 13.52 16.61 -10.71
CA ILE A 664 12.80 17.69 -11.39
C ILE A 664 11.30 17.66 -11.04
N LEU A 665 10.69 16.47 -10.99
CA LEU A 665 9.30 16.29 -10.58
C LEU A 665 9.06 16.79 -9.14
N LEU A 666 9.95 16.43 -8.21
CA LEU A 666 9.89 16.91 -6.82
C LEU A 666 9.96 18.44 -6.75
N LEU A 667 10.85 19.07 -7.52
CA LEU A 667 10.93 20.53 -7.60
C LEU A 667 9.64 21.14 -8.15
N CYS A 668 9.02 20.53 -9.15
CA CYS A 668 7.73 20.97 -9.70
C CYS A 668 6.61 20.87 -8.65
N ILE A 669 6.46 19.73 -7.99
CA ILE A 669 5.46 19.52 -6.92
C ILE A 669 5.65 20.55 -5.80
N LEU A 670 6.87 20.71 -5.31
CA LEU A 670 7.17 21.65 -4.22
C LEU A 670 6.93 23.11 -4.66
N SER A 671 7.23 23.47 -5.91
CA SER A 671 6.92 24.79 -6.45
C SER A 671 5.41 25.05 -6.47
N ILE A 672 4.62 24.11 -6.98
CA ILE A 672 3.15 24.23 -7.03
C ILE A 672 2.57 24.36 -5.62
N VAL A 673 3.00 23.49 -4.68
CA VAL A 673 2.53 23.51 -3.28
C VAL A 673 2.88 24.83 -2.60
N ARG A 674 4.11 25.31 -2.80
CA ARG A 674 4.59 26.59 -2.28
C ARG A 674 3.72 27.75 -2.76
N ASP A 675 3.39 27.76 -4.05
CA ASP A 675 2.69 28.85 -4.72
C ASP A 675 1.18 28.81 -4.51
N MET A 676 0.62 27.63 -4.24
CA MET A 676 -0.79 27.46 -3.84
C MET A 676 -1.07 27.75 -2.36
N PHE A 677 -0.02 27.87 -1.54
CA PHE A 677 -0.16 28.15 -0.12
C PHE A 677 -1.04 29.36 0.21
N PRO A 678 -0.89 30.54 -0.44
CA PRO A 678 -1.71 31.71 -0.13
C PRO A 678 -3.22 31.50 -0.40
N TYR A 679 -3.57 30.62 -1.34
CA TYR A 679 -4.93 30.41 -1.82
C TYR A 679 -5.64 29.28 -1.07
N LEU A 680 -4.95 28.16 -0.87
CA LEU A 680 -5.46 26.99 -0.16
C LEU A 680 -5.26 27.09 1.36
N LYS A 681 -4.31 27.92 1.82
CA LYS A 681 -3.97 28.13 3.24
C LYS A 681 -3.72 26.79 3.93
N LYS A 682 -4.44 26.50 5.02
CA LYS A 682 -4.40 25.23 5.75
C LYS A 682 -4.72 23.97 4.92
N TYR A 683 -5.40 24.11 3.77
CA TYR A 683 -5.68 22.99 2.88
C TYR A 683 -4.52 22.65 1.94
N THR A 684 -3.48 23.50 1.90
CA THR A 684 -2.27 23.26 1.09
C THR A 684 -1.52 22.02 1.54
N LEU A 685 -1.57 21.69 2.84
CA LEU A 685 -1.00 20.44 3.35
C LEU A 685 -1.71 19.22 2.74
N LEU A 686 -3.05 19.23 2.73
CA LEU A 686 -3.83 18.15 2.12
C LEU A 686 -3.55 18.06 0.61
N PHE A 687 -3.46 19.20 -0.06
CA PHE A 687 -3.09 19.26 -1.48
C PHE A 687 -1.70 18.67 -1.72
N GLY A 688 -0.67 19.12 -0.99
CA GLY A 688 0.70 18.64 -1.19
C GLY A 688 0.88 17.16 -0.87
N ILE A 689 0.27 16.66 0.20
CA ILE A 689 0.27 15.22 0.50
C ILE A 689 -0.51 14.43 -0.55
N GLY A 690 -1.64 14.95 -1.02
CA GLY A 690 -2.41 14.35 -2.12
C GLY A 690 -1.57 14.23 -3.40
N MET A 691 -0.83 15.27 -3.76
CA MET A 691 0.10 15.25 -4.89
C MET A 691 1.18 14.16 -4.71
N CYS A 692 1.75 14.01 -3.51
CA CYS A 692 2.74 12.95 -3.25
C CYS A 692 2.13 11.55 -3.37
N VAL A 693 0.97 11.32 -2.74
CA VAL A 693 0.28 10.01 -2.76
C VAL A 693 -0.12 9.59 -4.17
N VAL A 694 -0.55 10.53 -4.99
CA VAL A 694 -1.00 10.26 -6.37
C VAL A 694 0.17 10.04 -7.32
N PHE A 695 1.20 10.88 -7.26
CA PHE A 695 2.23 10.97 -8.31
C PHE A 695 3.60 10.41 -7.93
N LEU A 696 3.86 10.17 -6.64
CA LEU A 696 5.11 9.57 -6.16
C LEU A 696 4.88 8.11 -5.72
N CYS A 697 4.04 7.40 -6.49
CA CYS A 697 3.86 5.96 -6.39
C CYS A 697 4.63 5.25 -7.53
N GLU A 698 4.90 3.96 -7.36
CA GLU A 698 5.73 3.21 -8.29
C GLU A 698 5.10 3.13 -9.69
N SER A 699 3.77 3.03 -9.77
CA SER A 699 3.01 3.02 -11.03
C SER A 699 3.22 4.26 -11.92
N TYR A 700 3.59 5.41 -11.34
CA TYR A 700 3.94 6.62 -12.09
C TYR A 700 5.44 6.76 -12.32
N LEU A 701 6.26 6.48 -11.30
CA LEU A 701 7.71 6.68 -11.37
C LEU A 701 8.43 5.63 -12.23
N VAL A 702 7.86 4.44 -12.38
CA VAL A 702 8.40 3.35 -13.21
C VAL A 702 8.66 3.78 -14.66
N TRP A 703 7.86 4.70 -15.20
CA TRP A 703 8.05 5.24 -16.55
C TRP A 703 9.34 6.04 -16.70
N PHE A 704 9.90 6.58 -15.62
CA PHE A 704 11.18 7.28 -15.68
C PHE A 704 12.37 6.30 -15.80
N ASN A 705 12.20 5.04 -15.39
CA ASN A 705 13.18 3.98 -15.63
C ASN A 705 12.83 3.23 -16.93
N SER A 706 12.83 3.97 -18.05
CA SER A 706 12.57 3.45 -19.38
C SER A 706 13.02 4.46 -20.44
N LEU A 707 12.92 4.08 -21.72
CA LEU A 707 13.06 5.01 -22.85
C LEU A 707 11.70 5.47 -23.41
N PHE A 708 10.59 5.19 -22.73
CA PHE A 708 9.26 5.62 -23.16
C PHE A 708 9.06 7.14 -23.11
N GLY A 709 8.32 7.69 -24.07
CA GLY A 709 7.97 9.12 -24.11
C GLY A 709 6.98 9.53 -23.01
N GLU A 710 6.24 8.57 -22.46
CA GLU A 710 5.27 8.70 -21.37
C GLU A 710 5.91 9.37 -20.14
N GLY A 711 7.13 8.98 -19.77
CA GLY A 711 7.87 9.64 -18.69
C GLY A 711 8.07 11.14 -18.94
N CYS A 712 8.37 11.54 -20.19
CA CYS A 712 8.48 12.94 -20.57
C CYS A 712 7.13 13.66 -20.62
N ILE A 713 6.03 12.99 -20.98
CA ILE A 713 4.67 13.58 -20.89
C ILE A 713 4.36 13.91 -19.44
N PHE A 714 4.55 12.95 -18.54
CA PHE A 714 4.30 13.12 -17.11
C PHE A 714 5.10 14.30 -16.52
N LEU A 715 6.41 14.32 -16.76
CA LEU A 715 7.26 15.42 -16.29
C LEU A 715 6.90 16.76 -16.94
N GLY A 716 6.61 16.77 -18.25
CA GLY A 716 6.29 17.96 -19.02
C GLY A 716 5.00 18.65 -18.55
N VAL A 717 3.95 17.87 -18.26
CA VAL A 717 2.70 18.39 -17.67
C VAL A 717 2.98 19.11 -16.35
N PHE A 718 3.82 18.51 -15.49
CA PHE A 718 4.21 19.09 -14.21
C PHE A 718 5.07 20.35 -14.36
N MET A 719 6.00 20.38 -15.32
CA MET A 719 6.81 21.56 -15.61
C MET A 719 5.94 22.74 -16.09
N VAL A 720 4.99 22.48 -17.01
CA VAL A 720 4.04 23.48 -17.49
C VAL A 720 3.15 23.96 -16.35
N ALA A 721 2.58 23.04 -15.56
CA ALA A 721 1.74 23.38 -14.42
C ALA A 721 2.50 24.22 -13.38
N ALA A 722 3.73 23.85 -13.02
CA ALA A 722 4.55 24.59 -12.07
C ALA A 722 4.86 26.01 -12.55
N CYS A 723 5.24 26.18 -13.81
CA CYS A 723 5.52 27.50 -14.39
C CYS A 723 4.25 28.36 -14.44
N CYS A 724 3.15 27.82 -14.97
CA CYS A 724 1.87 28.50 -15.07
C CYS A 724 1.29 28.91 -13.71
N VAL A 725 1.35 28.02 -12.72
CA VAL A 725 0.91 28.32 -11.35
C VAL A 725 1.78 29.43 -10.75
N HIS A 726 3.10 29.36 -10.91
CA HIS A 726 3.99 30.40 -10.42
C HIS A 726 3.68 31.77 -11.05
N LEU A 727 3.59 31.81 -12.38
CA LEU A 727 3.23 33.02 -13.14
C LEU A 727 1.86 33.58 -12.72
N ALA A 728 0.87 32.73 -12.46
CA ALA A 728 -0.45 33.17 -12.02
C ALA A 728 -0.45 33.86 -10.66
N VAL A 729 0.48 33.50 -9.76
CA VAL A 729 0.48 34.01 -8.37
C VAL A 729 1.44 35.16 -8.13
N ILE A 730 2.51 35.30 -8.93
CA ILE A 730 3.46 36.40 -8.79
C ILE A 730 2.88 37.73 -9.29
N PRO A 731 3.36 38.87 -8.77
CA PRO A 731 2.88 40.18 -9.21
C PRO A 731 3.06 40.41 -10.72
N GLN A 732 2.12 41.15 -11.30
CA GLN A 732 2.20 41.59 -12.69
C GLN A 732 3.54 42.30 -12.95
N GLY A 733 4.14 42.10 -14.13
CA GLY A 733 5.43 42.72 -14.48
C GLY A 733 6.69 41.94 -14.06
N LYS A 734 6.60 41.04 -13.07
CA LYS A 734 7.79 40.38 -12.48
C LYS A 734 8.10 38.99 -13.02
N GLY A 735 7.28 38.47 -13.95
CA GLY A 735 7.31 37.06 -14.36
C GLY A 735 8.13 36.72 -15.60
N MET A 736 8.82 37.66 -16.25
CA MET A 736 9.36 37.43 -17.59
C MET A 736 10.38 36.29 -17.71
N LEU A 737 11.23 36.09 -16.71
CA LEU A 737 12.12 34.92 -16.67
C LEU A 737 11.32 33.60 -16.65
N HIS A 738 10.23 33.57 -15.89
CA HIS A 738 9.37 32.39 -15.76
C HIS A 738 8.52 32.16 -17.01
N VAL A 739 8.24 33.19 -17.82
CA VAL A 739 7.64 33.02 -19.16
C VAL A 739 8.61 32.29 -20.09
N PHE A 740 9.91 32.58 -20.00
CA PHE A 740 10.93 31.82 -20.74
C PHE A 740 11.05 30.37 -20.23
N LEU A 741 10.96 30.13 -18.92
CA LEU A 741 10.88 28.77 -18.38
C LEU A 741 9.62 28.05 -18.83
N LEU A 742 8.48 28.74 -18.90
CA LEU A 742 7.24 28.19 -19.43
C LEU A 742 7.39 27.80 -20.90
N LEU A 743 8.09 28.60 -21.72
CA LEU A 743 8.40 28.26 -23.11
C LEU A 743 9.20 26.95 -23.19
N LEU A 744 10.24 26.81 -22.38
CA LEU A 744 11.03 25.57 -22.31
C LEU A 744 10.18 24.37 -21.86
N ALA A 745 9.30 24.57 -20.87
CA ALA A 745 8.37 23.54 -20.41
C ALA A 745 7.34 23.14 -21.48
N CYS A 746 6.80 24.12 -22.22
CA CYS A 746 5.89 23.87 -23.34
C CYS A 746 6.59 23.07 -24.44
N ARG A 747 7.82 23.47 -24.80
CA ARG A 747 8.64 22.75 -25.77
C ARG A 747 8.93 21.31 -25.30
N PHE A 748 9.30 21.15 -24.03
CA PHE A 748 9.54 19.83 -23.44
C PHE A 748 8.30 18.92 -23.52
N LEU A 749 7.10 19.46 -23.24
CA LEU A 749 5.87 18.69 -23.33
C LEU A 749 5.49 18.38 -24.80
N LEU A 750 5.60 19.35 -25.70
CA LEU A 750 5.28 19.17 -27.13
C LEU A 750 6.16 18.11 -27.79
N CYS A 751 7.45 18.11 -27.45
CA CYS A 751 8.42 17.16 -27.97
C CYS A 751 8.55 15.91 -27.08
N ALA A 752 7.65 15.66 -26.13
CA ALA A 752 7.73 14.46 -25.29
C ALA A 752 7.37 13.19 -26.06
N LYS A 753 6.37 13.29 -26.94
CA LYS A 753 5.88 12.22 -27.82
C LYS A 753 5.10 12.88 -28.97
N ALA A 754 5.05 12.23 -30.14
CA ALA A 754 4.37 12.76 -31.33
C ALA A 754 2.92 13.21 -31.05
N GLN A 755 2.18 12.44 -30.26
CA GLN A 755 0.81 12.73 -29.85
C GLN A 755 0.64 14.06 -29.08
N MET A 756 1.70 14.62 -28.50
CA MET A 756 1.60 15.86 -27.73
C MET A 756 1.52 17.11 -28.61
N LEU A 757 1.78 17.00 -29.92
CA LEU A 757 1.68 18.11 -30.86
C LEU A 757 0.29 18.73 -30.88
N VAL A 758 -0.78 17.95 -30.66
CA VAL A 758 -2.15 18.49 -30.60
C VAL A 758 -2.37 19.46 -29.44
N ALA A 759 -1.54 19.43 -28.40
CA ALA A 759 -1.61 20.38 -27.28
C ALA A 759 -1.08 21.78 -27.64
N LEU A 760 -0.46 21.96 -28.82
CA LEU A 760 0.14 23.20 -29.28
C LEU A 760 -0.79 24.42 -29.19
N PRO A 761 -2.07 24.37 -29.62
CA PRO A 761 -2.96 25.53 -29.50
C PRO A 761 -3.19 25.95 -28.05
N VAL A 762 -3.36 24.98 -27.15
CA VAL A 762 -3.59 25.25 -25.72
C VAL A 762 -2.35 25.85 -25.07
N LEU A 763 -1.17 25.26 -25.32
CA LEU A 763 0.11 25.75 -24.81
C LEU A 763 0.45 27.14 -25.38
N GLY A 764 0.16 27.38 -26.66
CA GLY A 764 0.27 28.68 -27.31
C GLY A 764 -0.59 29.74 -26.62
N ILE A 765 -1.86 29.42 -26.33
CA ILE A 765 -2.75 30.32 -25.59
C ILE A 765 -2.21 30.61 -24.19
N LEU A 766 -1.77 29.59 -23.44
CA LEU A 766 -1.19 29.79 -22.10
C LEU A 766 0.03 30.71 -22.14
N LEU A 767 0.93 30.49 -23.10
CA LEU A 767 2.10 31.34 -23.29
C LEU A 767 1.71 32.79 -23.61
N ILE A 768 0.77 33.01 -24.54
CA ILE A 768 0.27 34.35 -24.89
C ILE A 768 -0.31 35.04 -23.66
N VAL A 769 -1.18 34.35 -22.93
CA VAL A 769 -1.85 34.90 -21.73
C VAL A 769 -0.82 35.36 -20.70
N PHE A 770 0.17 34.53 -20.37
CA PHE A 770 1.17 34.88 -19.36
C PHE A 770 2.20 35.90 -19.86
N ALA A 771 2.58 35.83 -21.14
CA ALA A 771 3.46 36.79 -21.78
C ALA A 771 2.85 38.21 -21.73
N LEU A 772 1.59 38.36 -22.12
CA LEU A 772 0.88 39.64 -22.09
C LEU A 772 0.59 40.11 -20.66
N TYR A 773 0.26 39.18 -19.74
CA TYR A 773 0.01 39.53 -18.35
C TYR A 773 1.27 40.13 -17.69
N HIS A 774 2.45 39.52 -17.85
CA HIS A 774 3.69 40.01 -17.23
C HIS A 774 4.43 41.08 -18.03
N ARG A 775 4.04 41.36 -19.29
CA ARG A 775 4.50 42.50 -20.06
C ARG A 775 3.31 43.21 -20.71
N PRO A 776 2.55 44.02 -19.95
CA PRO A 776 1.52 44.87 -20.53
C PRO A 776 2.19 45.97 -21.37
N LEU A 777 2.25 45.81 -22.69
CA LEU A 777 2.90 46.74 -23.61
C LEU A 777 1.87 47.69 -24.25
N LYS A 778 2.23 48.97 -24.41
CA LYS A 778 1.49 49.91 -25.27
C LYS A 778 1.59 49.43 -26.72
N LEU A 779 0.55 49.66 -27.54
CA LEU A 779 0.39 49.13 -28.91
C LEU A 779 1.68 49.23 -29.78
N LYS A 780 2.42 50.34 -29.69
CA LYS A 780 3.66 50.57 -30.46
C LYS A 780 4.86 49.69 -30.07
N LYS A 781 4.90 49.16 -28.85
CA LYS A 781 5.96 48.24 -28.36
C LYS A 781 5.54 46.76 -28.40
N LEU A 782 4.28 46.48 -28.72
CA LEU A 782 3.72 45.13 -28.81
C LEU A 782 4.22 44.38 -30.05
N ILE A 783 4.50 45.09 -31.14
CA ILE A 783 4.91 44.51 -32.43
C ILE A 783 6.19 43.66 -32.34
N PRO A 784 7.35 44.17 -31.87
CA PRO A 784 8.58 43.36 -31.81
C PRO A 784 8.46 42.17 -30.85
N TYR A 785 7.68 42.32 -29.77
CA TYR A 785 7.43 41.25 -28.81
C TYR A 785 6.52 40.15 -29.39
N THR A 786 5.52 40.54 -30.18
CA THR A 786 4.64 39.62 -30.91
C THR A 786 5.41 38.88 -32.00
N ILE A 787 6.32 39.57 -32.71
CA ILE A 787 7.20 38.94 -33.70
C ILE A 787 8.13 37.91 -33.05
N LEU A 788 8.79 38.25 -31.94
CA LEU A 788 9.63 37.30 -31.19
C LEU A 788 8.81 36.09 -30.72
N PHE A 789 7.61 36.33 -30.20
CA PHE A 789 6.70 35.26 -29.79
C PHE A 789 6.29 34.36 -30.97
N MET A 790 5.94 34.94 -32.13
CA MET A 790 5.62 34.19 -33.34
C MET A 790 6.80 33.36 -33.83
N ILE A 791 8.03 33.89 -33.77
CA ILE A 791 9.25 33.14 -34.14
C ILE A 791 9.45 31.93 -33.22
N LEU A 792 9.29 32.12 -31.89
CA LEU A 792 9.43 31.02 -30.92
C LEU A 792 8.32 29.98 -31.06
N PHE A 793 7.09 30.42 -31.30
CA PHE A 793 5.95 29.54 -31.55
C PHE A 793 6.11 28.76 -32.87
N ALA A 794 6.56 29.43 -33.94
CA ALA A 794 6.89 28.79 -35.21
C ALA A 794 8.05 27.80 -35.04
N GLY A 795 9.05 28.12 -34.23
CA GLY A 795 10.15 27.22 -33.87
C GLY A 795 9.67 25.94 -33.18
N MET A 796 8.83 26.07 -32.14
CA MET A 796 8.25 24.89 -31.45
C MET A 796 7.35 24.06 -32.39
N THR A 797 6.60 24.73 -33.27
CA THR A 797 5.76 24.05 -34.27
C THR A 797 6.62 23.27 -35.27
N TYR A 798 7.69 23.89 -35.77
CA TYR A 798 8.66 23.27 -36.67
C TYR A 798 9.33 22.05 -36.03
N GLU A 799 9.74 22.13 -34.76
CA GLU A 799 10.32 20.98 -34.05
C GLU A 799 9.33 19.82 -33.93
N GLY A 800 8.10 20.10 -33.50
CA GLY A 800 7.09 19.07 -33.33
C GLY A 800 6.75 18.37 -34.66
N ILE A 801 6.62 19.12 -35.75
CA ILE A 801 6.38 18.57 -37.09
C ILE A 801 7.59 17.76 -37.57
N ARG A 802 8.81 18.26 -37.39
CA ARG A 802 10.01 17.56 -37.85
C ARG A 802 10.24 16.26 -37.09
N ILE A 803 10.05 16.26 -35.78
CA ILE A 803 10.09 15.03 -34.97
C ILE A 803 9.02 14.04 -35.43
N TYR A 804 7.82 14.51 -35.79
CA TYR A 804 6.79 13.63 -36.35
C TYR A 804 7.22 13.03 -37.69
N GLN A 805 7.72 13.86 -38.61
CA GLN A 805 8.17 13.42 -39.94
C GLN A 805 9.34 12.44 -39.87
N ASP A 806 10.34 12.71 -39.03
CA ASP A 806 11.51 11.85 -38.85
C ASP A 806 11.11 10.46 -38.30
N ASN A 807 9.96 10.33 -37.63
CA ASN A 807 9.43 9.06 -37.13
C ASN A 807 8.34 8.43 -38.01
N GLY A 808 7.81 9.14 -39.01
CA GLY A 808 6.67 8.68 -39.82
C GLY A 808 6.93 7.34 -40.50
N ASN A 809 8.13 7.18 -41.09
CA ASN A 809 8.52 5.98 -41.84
C ASN A 809 8.65 4.71 -40.98
N ILE A 810 8.65 4.80 -39.65
CA ILE A 810 8.96 3.68 -38.73
C ILE A 810 7.68 3.05 -38.13
N SER A 811 6.58 3.80 -38.03
CA SER A 811 5.39 3.34 -37.27
C SER A 811 4.04 3.67 -37.91
N GLU A 812 4.00 4.41 -39.03
CA GLU A 812 2.75 4.83 -39.67
C GLU A 812 1.93 3.63 -40.18
N ARG A 813 2.59 2.60 -40.77
CA ARG A 813 1.91 1.40 -41.27
C ARG A 813 1.15 0.67 -40.17
N GLN A 814 1.81 0.34 -39.06
CA GLN A 814 1.17 -0.37 -37.94
C GLN A 814 0.07 0.45 -37.29
N THR A 815 0.29 1.75 -37.11
CA THR A 815 -0.69 2.68 -36.53
C THR A 815 -1.96 2.75 -37.39
N VAL A 816 -1.80 2.97 -38.70
CA VAL A 816 -2.92 3.05 -39.65
C VAL A 816 -3.66 1.71 -39.75
N TRP A 817 -2.94 0.58 -39.78
CA TRP A 817 -3.55 -0.74 -39.73
C TRP A 817 -4.43 -0.94 -38.49
N GLN A 818 -3.88 -0.65 -37.31
CA GLN A 818 -4.61 -0.80 -36.05
C GLN A 818 -5.83 0.12 -35.98
N SER A 819 -5.73 1.36 -36.47
CA SER A 819 -6.86 2.30 -36.55
C SER A 819 -8.04 1.75 -37.35
N VAL A 820 -7.76 0.97 -38.39
CA VAL A 820 -8.75 0.48 -39.36
C VAL A 820 -9.22 -0.94 -39.01
N PHE A 821 -8.33 -1.93 -39.11
CA PHE A 821 -8.66 -3.35 -38.99
C PHE A 821 -8.86 -3.78 -37.54
N TYR A 822 -8.06 -3.26 -36.62
CA TYR A 822 -8.19 -3.46 -35.17
C TYR A 822 -8.88 -2.28 -34.49
N GLY A 823 -9.87 -1.68 -35.16
CA GLY A 823 -10.49 -0.43 -34.74
C GLY A 823 -11.79 -0.14 -35.47
N ALA A 824 -11.76 0.81 -36.41
CA ALA A 824 -12.95 1.34 -37.08
C ALA A 824 -13.87 0.27 -37.69
N LEU A 825 -13.30 -0.72 -38.37
CA LEU A 825 -14.07 -1.78 -39.03
C LEU A 825 -14.71 -2.75 -38.02
N MET A 826 -14.14 -2.93 -36.84
CA MET A 826 -14.71 -3.80 -35.79
C MET A 826 -15.96 -3.19 -35.13
N VAL A 827 -16.10 -1.87 -35.13
CA VAL A 827 -17.25 -1.16 -34.55
C VAL A 827 -18.27 -0.69 -35.58
N SER A 828 -17.99 -0.98 -36.86
CA SER A 828 -18.88 -0.67 -37.97
C SER A 828 -20.07 -1.63 -38.02
N ASP A 829 -21.23 -1.07 -38.34
CA ASP A 829 -22.45 -1.83 -38.59
C ASP A 829 -22.49 -2.38 -40.04
N ASP A 830 -21.65 -1.86 -40.95
CA ASP A 830 -21.43 -2.33 -42.33
C ASP A 830 -19.93 -2.24 -42.72
N PRO A 831 -19.07 -3.16 -42.25
CA PRO A 831 -17.63 -3.10 -42.50
C PRO A 831 -17.26 -3.18 -43.98
N VAL A 832 -18.03 -3.91 -44.80
CA VAL A 832 -17.74 -4.10 -46.23
C VAL A 832 -18.03 -2.81 -47.01
N GLY A 833 -19.15 -2.15 -46.73
CA GLY A 833 -19.43 -0.82 -47.32
C GLY A 833 -18.43 0.25 -46.86
N ASP A 834 -17.96 0.17 -45.62
CA ASP A 834 -16.93 1.07 -45.09
C ASP A 834 -15.55 0.84 -45.75
N MET A 835 -15.19 -0.43 -46.03
CA MET A 835 -14.01 -0.77 -46.82
C MET A 835 -14.11 -0.23 -48.26
N GLU A 836 -15.27 -0.35 -48.90
CA GLU A 836 -15.51 0.19 -50.24
C GLU A 836 -15.35 1.72 -50.29
N GLU A 837 -15.91 2.46 -49.31
CA GLU A 837 -15.71 3.92 -49.23
C GLU A 837 -14.24 4.29 -49.01
N LEU A 838 -13.53 3.51 -48.20
CA LEU A 838 -12.11 3.75 -47.88
C LEU A 838 -11.16 3.29 -48.99
N GLY A 839 -11.65 2.60 -50.02
CA GLY A 839 -10.83 2.06 -51.11
C GLY A 839 -9.98 0.85 -50.72
N ILE A 840 -10.40 0.09 -49.70
CA ILE A 840 -9.68 -1.07 -49.19
C ILE A 840 -10.05 -2.31 -50.01
N ASP A 841 -9.08 -3.16 -50.34
CA ASP A 841 -9.32 -4.42 -51.04
C ASP A 841 -10.30 -5.32 -50.25
N PRO A 842 -11.43 -5.76 -50.85
CA PRO A 842 -12.43 -6.62 -50.19
C PRO A 842 -11.88 -7.94 -49.65
N ARG A 843 -10.77 -8.47 -50.19
CA ARG A 843 -10.11 -9.69 -49.71
C ARG A 843 -9.65 -9.55 -48.26
N MET A 844 -9.32 -8.33 -47.83
CA MET A 844 -8.85 -8.02 -46.48
C MET A 844 -9.98 -8.03 -45.43
N ALA A 845 -11.24 -8.29 -45.80
CA ALA A 845 -12.34 -8.38 -44.84
C ALA A 845 -12.09 -9.48 -43.77
N ALA A 846 -11.36 -10.53 -44.13
CA ALA A 846 -10.95 -11.59 -43.20
C ALA A 846 -9.83 -11.17 -42.22
N ASP A 847 -9.24 -9.98 -42.40
CA ASP A 847 -8.21 -9.42 -41.54
C ASP A 847 -8.77 -8.44 -40.49
N ILE A 848 -10.08 -8.16 -40.51
CA ILE A 848 -10.75 -7.38 -39.46
C ILE A 848 -10.58 -8.10 -38.10
N GLY A 849 -10.14 -7.35 -37.09
CA GLY A 849 -9.84 -7.87 -35.76
C GLY A 849 -8.40 -8.37 -35.57
N LYS A 850 -7.55 -8.33 -36.59
CA LYS A 850 -6.12 -8.65 -36.47
C LYS A 850 -5.32 -7.38 -36.19
N ASP A 851 -4.50 -7.42 -35.13
CA ASP A 851 -3.51 -6.36 -34.87
C ASP A 851 -2.36 -6.42 -35.88
N ALA A 852 -1.50 -5.40 -35.94
CA ALA A 852 -0.42 -5.30 -36.93
C ALA A 852 0.85 -6.10 -36.61
N TYR A 853 0.87 -6.83 -35.48
CA TYR A 853 2.05 -7.52 -34.95
C TYR A 853 1.93 -9.04 -34.94
N GLN A 854 0.82 -9.59 -35.44
CA GLN A 854 0.64 -11.03 -35.64
C GLN A 854 1.60 -11.55 -36.72
N PRO A 855 1.94 -12.86 -36.71
CA PRO A 855 2.71 -13.50 -37.78
C PRO A 855 2.14 -13.22 -39.17
N ASP A 856 3.01 -12.98 -40.16
CA ASP A 856 2.59 -12.65 -41.53
C ASP A 856 1.68 -13.71 -42.18
N ALA A 857 1.81 -14.97 -41.76
CA ALA A 857 0.98 -16.09 -42.24
C ALA A 857 -0.49 -16.00 -41.80
N ASP A 858 -0.79 -15.19 -40.79
CA ASP A 858 -2.13 -15.07 -40.23
C ASP A 858 -2.99 -14.06 -41.02
N TYR A 859 -2.42 -13.27 -41.93
CA TYR A 859 -3.15 -12.29 -42.74
C TYR A 859 -3.44 -12.81 -44.16
N VAL A 860 -4.53 -12.32 -44.76
CA VAL A 860 -4.76 -12.48 -46.19
C VAL A 860 -3.77 -11.63 -46.98
N ILE A 861 -3.60 -10.37 -46.55
CA ILE A 861 -2.55 -9.48 -47.06
C ILE A 861 -1.77 -8.94 -45.86
N SER A 862 -0.51 -9.37 -45.71
CA SER A 862 0.32 -8.96 -44.56
C SER A 862 0.52 -7.44 -44.52
N PRO A 863 0.42 -6.78 -43.34
CA PRO A 863 0.66 -5.35 -43.16
C PRO A 863 2.04 -4.89 -43.66
N ASN A 864 3.03 -5.79 -43.69
CA ASN A 864 4.41 -5.52 -44.06
C ASN A 864 4.71 -5.87 -45.53
N SER A 865 3.75 -6.42 -46.27
CA SER A 865 3.92 -6.80 -47.67
C SER A 865 3.83 -5.60 -48.62
N PRO A 866 4.49 -5.63 -49.79
CA PRO A 866 4.30 -4.63 -50.84
C PRO A 866 2.87 -4.61 -51.39
N GLU A 867 2.15 -5.74 -51.37
CA GLU A 867 0.75 -5.81 -51.81
C GLU A 867 -0.17 -4.97 -50.91
N ALA A 868 0.14 -4.82 -49.62
CA ALA A 868 -0.62 -3.96 -48.71
C ALA A 868 -0.53 -2.47 -49.06
N ASP A 869 0.49 -2.04 -49.82
CA ASP A 869 0.60 -0.64 -50.22
C ASP A 869 -0.53 -0.27 -51.19
N GLU A 870 -0.67 -1.04 -52.28
CA GLU A 870 -1.74 -0.87 -53.26
C GLU A 870 -3.12 -1.22 -52.67
N ALA A 871 -3.21 -2.28 -51.87
CA ALA A 871 -4.49 -2.75 -51.32
C ALA A 871 -5.06 -1.87 -50.18
N PHE A 872 -4.22 -1.07 -49.51
CA PHE A 872 -4.62 -0.35 -48.30
C PHE A 872 -3.90 1.00 -48.08
N TYR A 873 -2.57 1.03 -47.98
CA TYR A 873 -1.84 2.23 -47.53
C TYR A 873 -1.86 3.40 -48.52
N ASP A 874 -2.04 3.15 -49.81
CA ASP A 874 -2.21 4.19 -50.84
C ASP A 874 -3.56 4.92 -50.71
N HIS A 875 -4.54 4.28 -50.05
CA HIS A 875 -5.90 4.78 -49.91
C HIS A 875 -6.18 5.37 -48.52
N VAL A 876 -5.57 4.80 -47.47
CA VAL A 876 -5.88 5.14 -46.08
C VAL A 876 -4.68 5.72 -45.34
N ASN A 877 -4.90 6.85 -44.68
CA ASN A 877 -3.96 7.46 -43.75
C ASN A 877 -4.71 8.03 -42.54
N THR A 878 -3.97 8.57 -41.57
CA THR A 878 -4.54 9.17 -40.35
C THR A 878 -5.60 10.24 -40.63
N PHE A 879 -5.42 11.08 -41.66
CA PHE A 879 -6.42 12.10 -42.01
C PHE A 879 -7.67 11.52 -42.67
N THR A 880 -7.53 10.43 -43.44
CA THR A 880 -8.67 9.63 -43.93
C THR A 880 -9.50 9.14 -42.74
N MET A 881 -8.86 8.62 -41.69
CA MET A 881 -9.56 8.15 -40.49
C MET A 881 -10.26 9.25 -39.70
N VAL A 882 -9.65 10.44 -39.60
CA VAL A 882 -10.33 11.60 -39.02
C VAL A 882 -11.61 11.95 -39.80
N LYS A 883 -11.55 11.98 -41.14
CA LYS A 883 -12.74 12.26 -41.97
C LYS A 883 -13.80 11.17 -41.84
N TYR A 884 -13.38 9.91 -41.77
CA TYR A 884 -14.25 8.76 -41.56
C TYR A 884 -15.10 8.90 -40.29
N TYR A 885 -14.45 9.16 -39.14
CA TYR A 885 -15.16 9.33 -37.87
C TYR A 885 -16.02 10.59 -37.80
N LEU A 886 -15.64 11.67 -38.50
CA LEU A 886 -16.49 12.87 -38.61
C LEU A 886 -17.79 12.60 -39.38
N LYS A 887 -17.77 11.69 -40.36
CA LYS A 887 -18.98 11.22 -41.05
C LYS A 887 -19.80 10.22 -40.23
N ARG A 888 -19.14 9.51 -39.29
CA ARG A 888 -19.71 8.43 -38.47
C ARG A 888 -19.59 8.72 -36.96
N PRO A 889 -20.26 9.76 -36.44
CA PRO A 889 -20.09 10.19 -35.04
C PRO A 889 -20.54 9.14 -34.02
N LEU A 890 -21.50 8.28 -34.36
CA LEU A 890 -21.93 7.19 -33.46
C LEU A 890 -20.83 6.14 -33.28
N GLN A 891 -20.10 5.79 -34.34
CA GLN A 891 -18.96 4.87 -34.23
C GLN A 891 -17.82 5.50 -33.42
N LEU A 892 -17.54 6.79 -33.62
CA LEU A 892 -16.57 7.52 -32.80
C LEU A 892 -16.96 7.47 -31.32
N LEU A 893 -18.24 7.66 -30.98
CA LEU A 893 -18.71 7.56 -29.59
C LEU A 893 -18.50 6.16 -29.00
N LYS A 894 -18.76 5.08 -29.76
CA LYS A 894 -18.45 3.70 -29.32
C LYS A 894 -16.96 3.55 -28.95
N MET A 895 -16.07 4.08 -29.79
CA MET A 895 -14.62 4.06 -29.54
C MET A 895 -14.21 4.92 -28.33
N LEU A 896 -14.82 6.09 -28.16
CA LEU A 896 -14.56 6.97 -27.02
C LEU A 896 -15.02 6.33 -25.69
N ASP A 897 -16.15 5.60 -25.68
CA ASP A 897 -16.60 4.84 -24.51
C ASP A 897 -15.61 3.73 -24.15
N TYR A 898 -15.03 3.04 -25.13
CA TYR A 898 -13.94 2.10 -24.87
C TYR A 898 -12.73 2.77 -24.22
N SER A 899 -12.32 3.94 -24.73
CA SER A 899 -11.24 4.73 -24.11
C SER A 899 -11.57 5.15 -22.69
N ALA A 900 -12.84 5.40 -22.36
CA ALA A 900 -13.28 5.70 -20.99
C ALA A 900 -13.00 4.53 -20.05
N ALA A 901 -13.44 3.33 -20.44
CA ALA A 901 -13.24 2.10 -19.68
C ALA A 901 -11.74 1.83 -19.46
N GLU A 902 -10.94 1.90 -20.52
CA GLU A 902 -9.48 1.72 -20.47
C GLU A 902 -8.78 2.82 -19.64
N SER A 903 -9.35 4.02 -19.59
CA SER A 903 -8.83 5.12 -18.78
C SER A 903 -9.19 5.03 -17.30
N ARG A 904 -9.96 4.03 -16.85
CA ARG A 904 -10.47 3.93 -15.47
C ARG A 904 -9.39 3.50 -14.48
N GLU A 905 -8.55 2.57 -14.89
CA GLU A 905 -7.46 2.02 -14.09
C GLU A 905 -6.11 2.58 -14.55
N LEU A 906 -5.10 2.51 -13.68
CA LEU A 906 -3.73 2.85 -14.10
C LEU A 906 -3.17 1.63 -14.83
N TYR A 907 -2.74 1.83 -16.08
CA TYR A 907 -2.10 0.80 -16.89
C TYR A 907 -1.03 0.07 -16.08
N ASN A 908 -0.97 -1.26 -16.13
CA ASN A 908 0.09 -2.04 -15.48
C ASN A 908 0.93 -2.86 -16.47
N GLY A 909 0.61 -2.81 -17.77
CA GLY A 909 1.41 -3.48 -18.78
C GLY A 909 2.76 -2.81 -19.01
N PHE A 910 3.66 -3.55 -19.63
CA PHE A 910 5.06 -3.21 -19.87
C PHE A 910 5.90 -2.88 -18.63
N ARG A 911 5.49 -3.27 -17.42
CA ARG A 911 6.23 -3.00 -16.18
C ARG A 911 6.65 -4.31 -15.53
N ALA A 912 7.89 -4.38 -15.10
CA ALA A 912 8.40 -5.50 -14.33
C ALA A 912 9.48 -5.03 -13.36
N TYR A 913 9.83 -5.88 -12.40
CA TYR A 913 11.05 -5.69 -11.63
C TYR A 913 12.26 -6.21 -12.39
N LYS A 914 13.40 -5.55 -12.21
CA LYS A 914 14.68 -5.98 -12.79
C LYS A 914 14.99 -7.41 -12.39
N GLY A 915 15.34 -8.23 -13.37
CA GLY A 915 15.64 -9.66 -13.19
C GLY A 915 14.43 -10.58 -13.36
N GLN A 916 13.21 -10.04 -13.41
CA GLN A 916 11.99 -10.82 -13.69
C GLN A 916 11.69 -10.85 -15.18
N ASN A 917 11.04 -11.94 -15.62
CA ASN A 917 10.56 -12.09 -16.99
C ASN A 917 9.12 -11.59 -17.10
N TYR A 918 8.89 -10.56 -17.94
CA TYR A 918 7.55 -9.99 -18.15
C TYR A 918 6.60 -10.95 -18.88
N GLY A 919 7.12 -11.82 -19.75
CA GLY A 919 6.31 -12.81 -20.47
C GLY A 919 5.85 -14.00 -19.61
N GLY A 920 6.32 -14.11 -18.36
CA GLY A 920 5.94 -15.14 -17.41
C GLY A 920 5.30 -14.55 -16.14
N GLU A 921 5.14 -15.38 -15.11
CA GLU A 921 4.71 -14.88 -13.79
C GLU A 921 5.75 -13.92 -13.21
N HIS A 922 5.31 -12.73 -12.83
CA HIS A 922 6.16 -11.71 -12.21
C HIS A 922 5.36 -10.90 -11.18
N ASP A 923 6.06 -10.23 -10.27
CA ASP A 923 5.40 -9.45 -9.24
C ASP A 923 4.73 -8.20 -9.82
N PRO A 924 3.57 -7.78 -9.27
CA PRO A 924 2.94 -6.53 -9.66
C PRO A 924 3.78 -5.32 -9.21
N VAL A 925 3.94 -4.34 -10.09
CA VAL A 925 4.68 -3.10 -9.80
C VAL A 925 3.74 -2.07 -9.16
N ASP A 926 3.60 -2.11 -7.84
CA ASP A 926 2.60 -1.31 -7.11
C ASP A 926 3.05 -0.70 -5.77
N ARG A 927 4.37 -0.57 -5.50
CA ARG A 927 4.85 0.05 -4.25
C ARG A 927 4.32 1.47 -4.09
N LEU A 928 3.84 1.77 -2.87
CA LEU A 928 3.15 3.03 -2.55
C LEU A 928 1.94 3.32 -3.45
N GLY A 929 1.37 2.30 -4.11
CA GLY A 929 0.32 2.38 -5.12
C GLY A 929 -1.08 2.64 -4.59
N LEU A 930 -1.26 3.39 -3.50
CA LEU A 930 -2.62 3.69 -2.98
C LEU A 930 -3.53 4.28 -4.06
N TRP A 931 -2.95 5.09 -4.95
CA TRP A 931 -3.67 5.69 -6.05
C TRP A 931 -4.10 4.70 -7.12
N LEU A 932 -3.34 3.63 -7.38
CA LEU A 932 -3.73 2.53 -8.29
C LEU A 932 -5.12 2.00 -7.92
N TYR A 933 -5.35 1.77 -6.63
CA TYR A 933 -6.61 1.25 -6.10
C TYR A 933 -7.71 2.31 -5.93
N TRP A 934 -7.34 3.58 -5.71
CA TRP A 934 -8.33 4.65 -5.46
C TRP A 934 -8.80 5.35 -6.72
N ARG A 935 -7.98 5.37 -7.77
CA ARG A 935 -8.28 6.06 -9.02
C ARG A 935 -9.65 5.65 -9.61
N PRO A 936 -10.09 4.37 -9.58
CA PRO A 936 -11.42 3.96 -10.03
C PRO A 936 -12.62 4.65 -9.34
N PHE A 937 -12.44 5.25 -8.16
CA PHE A 937 -13.48 6.04 -7.50
C PHE A 937 -13.59 7.47 -8.04
N PHE A 938 -12.57 7.92 -8.76
CA PHE A 938 -12.46 9.28 -9.30
C PHE A 938 -12.45 9.33 -10.83
N SER A 939 -12.26 8.19 -11.49
CA SER A 939 -12.39 7.99 -12.92
C SER A 939 -13.78 7.43 -13.29
N PHE A 940 -14.08 7.47 -14.58
CA PHE A 940 -15.41 7.20 -15.11
C PHE A 940 -15.35 6.11 -16.18
N GLY A 941 -16.37 5.26 -16.24
CA GLY A 941 -16.40 4.11 -17.15
C GLY A 941 -17.02 4.42 -18.52
N ALA A 942 -17.66 5.58 -18.66
CA ALA A 942 -18.29 6.02 -19.89
C ALA A 942 -17.82 7.44 -20.29
N PHE A 943 -17.73 7.71 -21.59
CA PHE A 943 -17.27 8.98 -22.12
C PHE A 943 -18.17 10.15 -21.70
N TRP A 944 -19.50 9.94 -21.68
CA TRP A 944 -20.45 10.99 -21.32
C TRP A 944 -20.26 11.48 -19.87
N GLU A 945 -19.80 10.63 -18.96
CA GLU A 945 -19.54 10.99 -17.57
C GLU A 945 -18.38 11.99 -17.48
N TYR A 946 -17.29 11.74 -18.23
CA TYR A 946 -16.19 12.70 -18.39
C TYR A 946 -16.67 14.01 -19.02
N ALA A 947 -17.46 13.92 -20.10
CA ALA A 947 -18.01 15.09 -20.77
C ALA A 947 -18.87 15.95 -19.83
N ALA A 948 -19.70 15.32 -19.00
CA ALA A 948 -20.55 16.01 -18.02
C ALA A 948 -19.71 16.72 -16.95
N VAL A 949 -18.75 16.01 -16.34
CA VAL A 949 -17.92 16.57 -15.26
C VAL A 949 -17.02 17.69 -15.79
N TYR A 950 -16.34 17.48 -16.92
CA TYR A 950 -15.48 18.50 -17.51
C TYR A 950 -16.30 19.67 -18.08
N GLY A 951 -17.50 19.43 -18.58
CA GLY A 951 -18.44 20.49 -19.00
C GLY A 951 -18.82 21.42 -17.84
N VAL A 952 -19.16 20.86 -16.67
CA VAL A 952 -19.47 21.64 -15.46
C VAL A 952 -18.25 22.44 -14.98
N LEU A 953 -17.08 21.81 -14.95
CA LEU A 953 -15.83 22.46 -14.54
C LEU A 953 -15.42 23.59 -15.50
N LEU A 954 -15.55 23.35 -16.81
CA LEU A 954 -15.31 24.35 -17.84
C LEU A 954 -16.24 25.55 -17.68
N TRP A 955 -17.55 25.30 -17.51
CA TRP A 955 -18.53 26.35 -17.26
C TRP A 955 -18.20 27.16 -16.00
N TYR A 956 -17.78 26.50 -14.91
CA TYR A 956 -17.37 27.16 -13.69
C TYR A 956 -16.14 28.06 -13.90
N CYS A 957 -15.11 27.57 -14.60
CA CYS A 957 -13.89 28.33 -14.91
C CYS A 957 -14.20 29.55 -15.79
N ILE A 958 -14.99 29.38 -16.87
CA ILE A 958 -15.42 30.48 -17.75
C ILE A 958 -16.22 31.51 -16.96
N SER A 959 -17.16 31.08 -16.13
CA SER A 959 -17.95 31.97 -15.27
C SER A 959 -17.06 32.75 -14.30
N CYS A 960 -16.03 32.11 -13.75
CA CYS A 960 -15.06 32.76 -12.88
C CYS A 960 -14.17 33.78 -13.63
N ILE A 961 -13.78 33.50 -14.87
CA ILE A 961 -13.00 34.42 -15.71
C ILE A 961 -13.84 35.65 -16.10
N ARG A 962 -15.12 35.46 -16.45
CA ARG A 962 -16.03 36.55 -16.88
C ARG A 962 -16.44 37.50 -15.77
N LYS A 963 -16.48 37.04 -14.51
CA LYS A 963 -16.83 37.89 -13.36
C LYS A 963 -15.79 38.99 -13.16
N ARG A 964 -16.19 40.26 -13.30
CA ARG A 964 -15.29 41.42 -13.22
C ARG A 964 -14.58 41.51 -11.87
N ASP A 965 -15.30 41.27 -10.78
CA ASP A 965 -14.81 41.42 -9.40
C ASP A 965 -13.80 40.34 -8.96
N ASN A 966 -13.65 39.26 -9.73
CA ASN A 966 -12.66 38.24 -9.39
C ASN A 966 -11.23 38.80 -9.60
N PRO A 967 -10.31 38.57 -8.63
CA PRO A 967 -8.93 39.03 -8.75
C PRO A 967 -8.23 38.35 -9.94
N ALA A 968 -7.28 39.04 -10.56
CA ALA A 968 -6.56 38.58 -11.75
C ALA A 968 -5.93 37.19 -11.54
N GLN A 969 -5.34 36.95 -10.37
CA GLN A 969 -4.71 35.67 -10.03
C GLN A 969 -5.72 34.52 -10.04
N LYS A 970 -6.94 34.73 -9.53
CA LYS A 970 -7.99 33.70 -9.56
C LYS A 970 -8.43 33.40 -11.00
N LYS A 971 -8.52 34.43 -11.85
CA LYS A 971 -8.83 34.26 -13.28
C LYS A 971 -7.73 33.47 -13.98
N LEU A 972 -6.47 33.82 -13.75
CA LEU A 972 -5.31 33.12 -14.30
C LEU A 972 -5.26 31.66 -13.83
N LEU A 973 -5.50 31.37 -12.54
CA LEU A 973 -5.56 29.99 -12.05
C LEU A 973 -6.70 29.18 -12.70
N CYS A 974 -7.83 29.81 -13.03
CA CYS A 974 -8.88 29.15 -13.82
C CYS A 974 -8.41 28.86 -15.26
N VAL A 975 -7.65 29.78 -15.87
CA VAL A 975 -7.04 29.56 -17.20
C VAL A 975 -6.03 28.41 -17.16
N VAL A 976 -5.20 28.30 -16.11
CA VAL A 976 -4.27 27.17 -15.93
C VAL A 976 -5.03 25.86 -15.78
N TYR A 977 -6.06 25.83 -14.93
CA TYR A 977 -6.90 24.65 -14.72
C TYR A 977 -7.56 24.20 -16.04
N MET A 978 -8.14 25.14 -16.80
CA MET A 978 -8.67 24.87 -18.15
C MET A 978 -7.60 24.38 -19.12
N GLY A 979 -6.39 24.95 -19.07
CA GLY A 979 -5.29 24.52 -19.91
C GLY A 979 -4.91 23.06 -19.68
N ILE A 980 -4.74 22.64 -18.42
CA ILE A 980 -4.44 21.24 -18.08
C ILE A 980 -5.58 20.31 -18.53
N MET A 981 -6.83 20.72 -18.31
CA MET A 981 -8.01 19.97 -18.75
C MET A 981 -8.06 19.80 -20.26
N LEU A 982 -7.85 20.87 -21.04
CA LEU A 982 -7.87 20.81 -22.49
C LEU A 982 -6.70 19.99 -23.06
N ILE A 983 -5.51 20.06 -22.45
CA ILE A 983 -4.39 19.19 -22.83
C ILE A 983 -4.79 17.71 -22.70
N GLY A 984 -5.40 17.33 -21.56
CA GLY A 984 -5.89 15.97 -21.36
C GLY A 984 -7.01 15.59 -22.34
N CYS A 985 -8.00 16.45 -22.54
CA CYS A 985 -9.12 16.20 -23.46
C CYS A 985 -8.66 15.94 -24.90
N LEU A 986 -7.63 16.65 -25.36
CA LEU A 986 -7.11 16.49 -26.73
C LEU A 986 -6.39 15.15 -26.95
N GLN A 987 -5.92 14.50 -25.89
CA GLN A 987 -5.33 13.15 -25.99
C GLN A 987 -6.40 12.08 -26.20
N TYR A 988 -7.63 12.34 -25.76
CA TYR A 988 -8.68 11.33 -25.66
C TYR A 988 -9.12 10.74 -27.01
N PRO A 989 -9.42 11.52 -28.06
CA PRO A 989 -9.77 10.95 -29.37
C PRO A 989 -8.56 10.33 -30.10
N LEU A 990 -7.34 10.73 -29.74
CA LEU A 990 -6.13 10.29 -30.44
C LEU A 990 -5.79 8.82 -30.20
N SER A 991 -6.14 8.25 -29.05
CA SER A 991 -5.85 6.83 -28.79
C SER A 991 -6.57 5.94 -29.78
N VAL A 992 -7.84 6.23 -30.05
CA VAL A 992 -8.69 5.41 -30.93
C VAL A 992 -8.60 5.79 -32.40
N ILE A 993 -8.42 7.07 -32.74
CA ILE A 993 -8.18 7.48 -34.13
C ILE A 993 -6.80 7.02 -34.58
N GLY A 994 -5.82 7.03 -33.69
CA GLY A 994 -4.45 6.61 -33.99
C GLY A 994 -4.28 5.10 -34.00
N ASN A 995 -4.69 4.38 -32.96
CA ASN A 995 -4.32 2.97 -32.75
C ASN A 995 -5.52 2.02 -32.61
N GLY A 996 -6.75 2.47 -32.89
CA GLY A 996 -7.93 1.60 -32.74
C GLY A 996 -8.07 1.07 -31.31
N PHE A 997 -8.09 -0.26 -31.15
CA PHE A 997 -8.14 -0.94 -29.85
C PHE A 997 -6.76 -1.20 -29.22
N ALA A 998 -5.66 -1.02 -29.96
CA ALA A 998 -4.32 -1.35 -29.51
C ALA A 998 -3.72 -0.29 -28.56
N ASP A 999 -2.99 -0.74 -27.53
CA ASP A 999 -2.24 0.09 -26.59
C ASP A 999 -3.03 1.25 -25.94
N ASN A 1000 -4.36 1.17 -25.89
CA ASN A 1000 -5.21 2.30 -25.52
C ASN A 1000 -4.88 2.89 -24.14
N GLN A 1001 -4.64 2.05 -23.14
CA GLN A 1001 -4.27 2.52 -21.80
C GLN A 1001 -2.94 3.31 -21.80
N LYS A 1002 -1.94 2.87 -22.58
CA LYS A 1002 -0.66 3.57 -22.73
C LYS A 1002 -0.84 4.89 -23.48
N GLN A 1003 -1.63 4.92 -24.55
CA GLN A 1003 -1.91 6.16 -25.30
C GLN A 1003 -2.72 7.17 -24.44
N MET A 1004 -3.60 6.68 -23.56
CA MET A 1004 -4.36 7.46 -22.59
C MET A 1004 -3.53 7.98 -21.41
N PHE A 1005 -2.26 7.62 -21.29
CA PHE A 1005 -1.44 8.02 -20.15
C PHE A 1005 -1.39 9.54 -19.93
N GLY A 1006 -1.27 10.33 -21.01
CA GLY A 1006 -1.31 11.80 -20.93
C GLY A 1006 -2.63 12.34 -20.39
N PHE A 1007 -3.76 11.74 -20.79
CA PHE A 1007 -5.08 12.04 -20.24
C PHE A 1007 -5.15 11.68 -18.75
N MET A 1008 -4.67 10.49 -18.36
CA MET A 1008 -4.68 10.02 -16.97
C MET A 1008 -3.90 10.99 -16.06
N VAL A 1009 -2.68 11.41 -16.44
CA VAL A 1009 -1.88 12.38 -15.68
C VAL A 1009 -2.64 13.71 -15.49
N CYS A 1010 -3.21 14.25 -16.57
CA CYS A 1010 -3.98 15.49 -16.51
C CYS A 1010 -5.23 15.33 -15.63
N HIS A 1011 -5.98 14.24 -15.79
CA HIS A 1011 -7.18 13.94 -15.02
C HIS A 1011 -6.86 13.84 -13.52
N ASP A 1012 -5.84 13.06 -13.16
CA ASP A 1012 -5.49 12.81 -11.76
C ASP A 1012 -5.01 14.11 -11.08
N LEU A 1013 -4.32 14.99 -11.81
CA LEU A 1013 -3.90 16.30 -11.32
C LEU A 1013 -5.12 17.19 -11.04
N LEU A 1014 -6.08 17.22 -11.97
CA LEU A 1014 -7.32 17.96 -11.81
C LEU A 1014 -8.16 17.39 -10.66
N THR A 1015 -8.17 16.08 -10.48
CA THR A 1015 -8.87 15.41 -9.38
C THR A 1015 -8.33 15.84 -8.03
N VAL A 1016 -7.00 15.81 -7.84
CA VAL A 1016 -6.37 16.31 -6.59
C VAL A 1016 -6.76 17.76 -6.31
N ILE A 1017 -6.71 18.63 -7.33
CA ILE A 1017 -7.10 20.04 -7.19
C ILE A 1017 -8.59 20.17 -6.81
N THR A 1018 -9.46 19.44 -7.51
CA THR A 1018 -10.93 19.56 -7.39
C THR A 1018 -11.42 19.04 -6.04
N VAL A 1019 -10.93 17.88 -5.60
CA VAL A 1019 -11.28 17.29 -4.30
C VAL A 1019 -10.89 18.23 -3.16
N VAL A 1020 -9.69 18.81 -3.21
CA VAL A 1020 -9.25 19.75 -2.18
C VAL A 1020 -10.10 21.03 -2.18
N GLN A 1021 -10.44 21.56 -3.36
CA GLN A 1021 -11.31 22.73 -3.46
C GLN A 1021 -12.72 22.44 -2.95
N LEU A 1022 -13.29 21.27 -3.26
CA LEU A 1022 -14.60 20.84 -2.77
C LEU A 1022 -14.59 20.73 -1.24
N ILE A 1023 -13.58 20.11 -0.66
CA ILE A 1023 -13.41 20.02 0.81
C ILE A 1023 -13.28 21.42 1.43
N SER A 1024 -12.53 22.31 0.79
CA SER A 1024 -12.38 23.70 1.23
C SER A 1024 -13.72 24.46 1.18
N TRP A 1025 -14.49 24.30 0.11
CA TRP A 1025 -15.79 24.94 -0.12
C TRP A 1025 -16.86 24.45 0.86
N LEU A 1026 -17.06 23.13 0.99
CA LEU A 1026 -18.02 22.52 1.92
C LEU A 1026 -17.82 22.98 3.36
N ARG A 1027 -16.59 23.33 3.74
CA ARG A 1027 -16.25 23.84 5.08
C ARG A 1027 -16.43 25.35 5.24
N ARG A 1028 -16.45 26.12 4.15
CA ARG A 1028 -16.77 27.56 4.19
C ARG A 1028 -18.28 27.78 4.30
N GLY A 1029 -19.09 27.04 3.54
CA GLY A 1029 -20.57 27.14 3.60
C GLY A 1029 -21.16 26.94 5.00
N LYS A 1030 -20.62 25.98 5.79
CA LYS A 1030 -21.02 25.76 7.19
C LYS A 1030 -20.72 26.91 8.16
N LYS A 1031 -19.86 27.86 7.75
CA LYS A 1031 -19.47 29.01 8.58
C LYS A 1031 -20.38 30.22 8.33
N ASP A 1032 -20.84 30.39 7.09
CA ASP A 1032 -21.70 31.50 6.67
C ASP A 1032 -23.20 31.22 6.95
N GLU A 1033 -23.63 29.95 6.94
CA GLU A 1033 -24.97 29.55 7.46
C GLU A 1033 -25.13 29.83 8.96
N LYS A 1034 -24.05 29.69 9.74
CA LYS A 1034 -24.05 30.02 11.17
C LYS A 1034 -24.09 31.53 11.45
N SER A 1035 -23.63 32.38 10.53
CA SER A 1035 -23.72 33.84 10.69
C SER A 1035 -25.00 34.43 10.10
N SER A 1036 -25.61 33.79 9.10
CA SER A 1036 -26.88 34.23 8.51
C SER A 1036 -28.11 33.77 9.30
N SER A 1037 -28.05 32.61 9.97
CA SER A 1037 -29.08 32.20 10.94
C SER A 1037 -29.12 33.14 12.15
N SER A 1038 -27.98 33.60 12.67
CA SER A 1038 -27.96 34.57 13.76
C SER A 1038 -28.47 35.98 13.38
N ILE A 1039 -28.51 36.31 12.09
CA ILE A 1039 -29.03 37.60 11.58
C ILE A 1039 -30.54 37.51 11.28
N ARG A 1040 -31.07 36.34 10.90
CA ARG A 1040 -32.53 36.16 10.73
C ARG A 1040 -33.28 36.07 12.06
N ASP A 1041 -32.66 35.54 13.10
CA ASP A 1041 -33.26 35.47 14.43
C ASP A 1041 -33.30 36.83 15.17
N THR A 1042 -32.59 37.85 14.66
CA THR A 1042 -32.64 39.23 15.18
C THR A 1042 -33.60 40.15 14.42
N ALA A 1043 -34.16 39.71 13.28
CA ALA A 1043 -35.10 40.49 12.47
C ALA A 1043 -36.58 40.06 12.65
N GLY A 1044 -36.85 39.02 13.44
CA GLY A 1044 -38.20 38.48 13.69
C GLY A 1044 -38.81 38.86 15.04
N SER A 1045 -38.19 39.74 15.82
CA SER A 1045 -38.73 40.23 17.10
C SER A 1045 -38.72 41.76 17.14
N ASN A 1046 -39.67 42.37 16.43
CA ASN A 1046 -40.23 43.67 16.73
C ASN A 1046 -41.75 43.59 16.59
#